data_AF-A0A3D5YU04-F1
#
_entry.id   AF-A0A3D5YU04-F1
#
_cell.length_a   1.000
_cell.length_b   1.000
_cell.length_c   1.000
_cell.angle_alpha   90.00
_cell.angle_beta   90.00
_cell.angle_gamma   90.00
#
_symmetry.space_group_name_H-M   'P 1'
#
loop_
_entity.id
_entity.type
_entity.pdbx_description
1 polymer ?
#
loop_
_entity_poly.entity_id
_entity_poly.type
_entity_poly.pdbx_seq_one_letter_code
_entity_poly.pdbx_strand_id
1 'polypeptide(L)'
;MTSQITLTNTGSDAETLSSFSPPTYFSLNTTGITGTACTTGLILAKDASCNINLVYTNGAVTPNATAPVTVNYSYTVLGVSKTASSSVGLTYQTVQSLASLTVSPATISFATPVLNNAYDSSVQTIIISNNSDTTATNLDEILSGNDSALFSITKNNTCTATLAAGDSCSMDIQFGPLASSTAAGTKTARLGLSYNNAATAVNNNTPITAQAVSAQSAIITTALTGNNGFTGAGTSGSPYSVSQNATPAPTITITISNSGTVPATDFYITPSSLGNWTLVNNNCGTSGSGVTLNATSGACTFGLQLATATAGAQNYALSNIAMDWVDQDSPTGQTTQYMSGSIYAEVNAVTPPPSASIAVSVVYSSWDNSQTGGTQADPLLLHYIGNNLPMAFINLTYTNTGNGAANNFTSTLATLPNGWSLRTHGCNATTLAANNGTCTDQYKFIAPQDIHATGTEFNNGNVKLSWNDDTPHESQVLTLPVGTAGLGGYNTANVIYNAVYLDMFVSSAAHNGQFSTVAGGNDAIANADILCTGDAQNTLVGTSYKALLVAESSTPTLANSRYACTTQACTVGESYNWVLQSNLRYSSLTNYNQIIGMTNASSIFPSGADINKIFVDSAKYIWTGLATIDATSQAQGYYNWMTTYPGFTDGPQISPITPTTRGNCNNWTSNTAYDNLHPDFLAAGNSGRGNQSGYNAFALSSQGCNDNGNKHYLLCVQQPSAD
;
A
#
# COMPACT_ATOMS: atom_id res chain seq x y z
N MET A 1 -19.99 -104.99 -14.25
CA MET A 1 -21.45 -104.93 -14.46
C MET A 1 -22.05 -106.29 -14.10
N THR A 2 -23.26 -106.36 -13.52
CA THR A 2 -23.90 -107.63 -13.13
C THR A 2 -25.29 -107.72 -13.74
N SER A 3 -25.64 -108.88 -14.31
CA SER A 3 -26.98 -109.21 -14.81
C SER A 3 -27.45 -110.53 -14.21
N GLN A 4 -28.74 -110.67 -13.91
CA GLN A 4 -29.30 -111.92 -13.39
C GLN A 4 -29.86 -112.78 -14.53
N ILE A 5 -29.54 -114.07 -14.50
CA ILE A 5 -30.03 -115.10 -15.42
C ILE A 5 -30.97 -116.02 -14.64
N THR A 6 -32.16 -116.27 -15.18
CA THR A 6 -33.11 -117.26 -14.67
C THR A 6 -33.10 -118.50 -15.56
N LEU A 7 -32.81 -119.66 -14.97
CA LEU A 7 -32.93 -120.95 -15.62
C LEU A 7 -34.24 -121.60 -15.19
N THR A 8 -35.03 -122.06 -16.15
CA THR A 8 -36.30 -122.77 -15.87
C THR A 8 -36.25 -124.12 -16.55
N ASN A 9 -36.53 -125.18 -15.80
CA ASN A 9 -36.70 -126.50 -16.39
C ASN A 9 -38.05 -126.54 -17.11
N THR A 10 -38.01 -126.60 -18.44
CA THR A 10 -39.21 -126.70 -19.30
C THR A 10 -39.48 -128.14 -19.76
N GLY A 11 -38.60 -129.07 -19.41
CA GLY A 11 -38.75 -130.49 -19.68
C GLY A 11 -39.87 -131.15 -18.88
N SER A 12 -40.12 -132.43 -19.17
CA SER A 12 -41.08 -133.25 -18.42
C SER A 12 -40.49 -133.86 -17.15
N ASP A 13 -39.17 -134.03 -17.10
CA ASP A 13 -38.44 -134.74 -16.06
C ASP A 13 -37.64 -133.77 -15.19
N ALA A 14 -37.28 -134.19 -13.97
CA ALA A 14 -36.41 -133.40 -13.11
C ALA A 14 -34.97 -133.34 -13.69
N GLU A 15 -34.40 -132.13 -13.74
CA GLU A 15 -33.08 -131.86 -14.32
C GLU A 15 -32.09 -131.42 -13.24
N THR A 16 -30.94 -132.10 -13.14
CA THR A 16 -29.88 -131.77 -12.19
C THR A 16 -28.78 -130.94 -12.86
N LEU A 17 -28.57 -129.70 -12.41
CA LEU A 17 -27.53 -128.82 -12.93
C LEU A 17 -26.14 -129.36 -12.59
N SER A 18 -25.30 -129.60 -13.60
CA SER A 18 -24.02 -130.31 -13.46
C SER A 18 -22.80 -129.38 -13.54
N SER A 19 -22.81 -128.38 -14.41
CA SER A 19 -21.76 -127.37 -14.46
C SER A 19 -22.18 -126.12 -15.23
N PHE A 20 -21.52 -125.01 -14.94
CA PHE A 20 -21.65 -123.75 -15.65
C PHE A 20 -20.30 -123.37 -16.25
N SER A 21 -20.29 -123.00 -17.53
CA SER A 21 -19.08 -122.55 -18.22
C SER A 21 -19.32 -121.16 -18.81
N PRO A 22 -19.00 -120.09 -18.07
CA PRO A 22 -19.06 -118.74 -18.61
C PRO A 22 -17.87 -118.48 -19.56
N PRO A 23 -18.06 -117.65 -20.61
CA PRO A 23 -16.98 -117.27 -21.52
C PRO A 23 -15.97 -116.32 -20.86
N THR A 24 -14.85 -116.05 -21.54
CA THR A 24 -13.80 -115.13 -21.05
C THR A 24 -14.38 -113.76 -20.66
N TYR A 25 -13.89 -113.18 -19.55
CA TYR A 25 -14.35 -111.93 -18.93
C TYR A 25 -15.70 -111.99 -18.20
N PHE A 26 -16.31 -113.17 -18.13
CA PHE A 26 -17.52 -113.40 -17.35
C PHE A 26 -17.26 -114.35 -16.20
N SER A 27 -17.84 -114.05 -15.06
CA SER A 27 -17.89 -114.94 -13.90
C SER A 27 -19.33 -115.06 -13.42
N LEU A 28 -19.60 -116.12 -12.64
CA LEU A 28 -20.91 -116.38 -12.08
C LEU A 28 -20.85 -116.29 -10.55
N ASN A 29 -21.88 -115.73 -9.92
CA ASN A 29 -22.04 -115.81 -8.47
C ASN A 29 -23.53 -115.90 -8.09
N THR A 30 -23.78 -116.23 -6.83
CA THR A 30 -25.14 -116.31 -6.26
C THR A 30 -25.41 -115.27 -5.18
N THR A 31 -24.51 -114.30 -5.01
CA THR A 31 -24.59 -113.30 -3.95
C THR A 31 -25.77 -112.36 -4.17
N GLY A 32 -26.65 -112.22 -3.17
CA GLY A 32 -27.76 -111.27 -3.21
C GLY A 32 -28.91 -111.65 -4.17
N ILE A 33 -29.01 -112.92 -4.56
CA ILE A 33 -30.09 -113.42 -5.43
C ILE A 33 -31.41 -113.54 -4.66
N THR A 34 -32.51 -113.16 -5.32
CA THR A 34 -33.88 -113.41 -4.90
C THR A 34 -34.39 -114.73 -5.48
N GLY A 35 -35.02 -115.57 -4.65
CA GLY A 35 -35.49 -116.91 -5.04
C GLY A 35 -34.40 -118.00 -4.92
N THR A 36 -34.61 -119.14 -5.58
CA THR A 36 -33.68 -120.28 -5.52
C THR A 36 -32.41 -119.97 -6.31
N ALA A 37 -31.25 -120.00 -5.67
CA ALA A 37 -29.97 -119.81 -6.36
C ALA A 37 -29.58 -121.04 -7.19
N CYS A 38 -29.18 -120.86 -8.45
CA CYS A 38 -28.65 -121.96 -9.24
C CYS A 38 -27.27 -122.36 -8.73
N THR A 39 -27.12 -123.60 -8.27
CA THR A 39 -25.85 -124.19 -7.85
C THR A 39 -25.65 -125.54 -8.53
N THR A 40 -24.40 -125.95 -8.69
CA THR A 40 -24.09 -127.30 -9.17
C THR A 40 -24.67 -128.34 -8.20
N GLY A 41 -25.37 -129.33 -8.74
CA GLY A 41 -26.11 -130.35 -8.00
C GLY A 41 -27.57 -130.00 -7.72
N LEU A 42 -28.03 -128.77 -8.03
CA LEU A 42 -29.43 -128.39 -7.86
C LEU A 42 -30.32 -129.19 -8.80
N ILE A 43 -31.39 -129.79 -8.24
CA ILE A 43 -32.43 -130.49 -9.00
C ILE A 43 -33.59 -129.54 -9.23
N LEU A 44 -33.88 -129.23 -10.49
CA LEU A 44 -35.05 -128.45 -10.90
C LEU A 44 -36.16 -129.42 -11.30
N ALA A 45 -37.26 -129.42 -10.54
CA ALA A 45 -38.49 -130.08 -10.95
C ALA A 45 -39.08 -129.42 -12.21
N LYS A 46 -40.00 -130.09 -12.87
CA LYS A 46 -40.75 -129.54 -14.00
C LYS A 46 -41.31 -128.15 -13.64
N ASP A 47 -41.09 -127.19 -14.54
CA ASP A 47 -41.52 -125.79 -14.47
C ASP A 47 -40.90 -124.98 -13.30
N ALA A 48 -39.95 -125.54 -12.55
CA ALA A 48 -39.22 -124.83 -11.51
C ALA A 48 -38.06 -124.01 -12.09
N SER A 49 -37.77 -122.87 -11.43
CA SER A 49 -36.69 -121.96 -11.84
C SER A 49 -35.66 -121.74 -10.74
N CYS A 50 -34.45 -121.37 -11.16
CA CYS A 50 -33.42 -120.82 -10.29
C CYS A 50 -32.75 -119.60 -10.94
N ASN A 51 -32.10 -118.77 -10.13
CA ASN A 51 -31.42 -117.56 -10.55
C ASN A 51 -29.90 -117.63 -10.30
N ILE A 52 -29.10 -117.07 -11.21
CA ILE A 52 -27.65 -116.89 -11.06
C ILE A 52 -27.22 -115.53 -11.61
N ASN A 53 -26.26 -114.86 -10.96
CA ASN A 53 -25.73 -113.60 -11.44
C ASN A 53 -24.56 -113.85 -12.39
N LEU A 54 -24.59 -113.20 -13.55
CA LEU A 54 -23.51 -113.07 -14.49
C LEU A 54 -22.81 -111.73 -14.28
N VAL A 55 -21.52 -111.79 -13.95
CA VAL A 55 -20.68 -110.61 -13.73
C VAL A 55 -19.72 -110.45 -14.91
N TYR A 56 -19.76 -109.29 -15.54
CA TYR A 56 -18.82 -108.87 -16.58
C TYR A 56 -17.71 -107.98 -15.98
N THR A 57 -16.45 -108.37 -16.18
CA THR A 57 -15.26 -107.73 -15.57
C THR A 57 -14.22 -107.22 -16.57
N ASN A 58 -14.55 -107.19 -17.86
CA ASN A 58 -13.60 -106.76 -18.89
C ASN A 58 -13.29 -105.25 -18.81
N GLY A 59 -12.02 -104.90 -18.64
CA GLY A 59 -11.54 -103.51 -18.73
C GLY A 59 -10.95 -103.14 -20.10
N ALA A 60 -10.80 -104.09 -21.03
CA ALA A 60 -10.21 -103.84 -22.35
C ALA A 60 -11.29 -103.59 -23.41
N VAL A 61 -11.05 -102.63 -24.31
CA VAL A 61 -11.93 -102.32 -25.44
C VAL A 61 -12.16 -103.58 -26.26
N THR A 62 -13.43 -103.95 -26.41
CA THR A 62 -13.85 -105.16 -27.10
C THR A 62 -14.97 -104.79 -28.06
N PRO A 63 -14.80 -105.01 -29.39
CA PRO A 63 -15.87 -104.85 -30.36
C PRO A 63 -17.11 -105.66 -29.96
N ASN A 64 -18.28 -105.31 -30.50
CA ASN A 64 -19.49 -106.08 -30.26
C ASN A 64 -19.26 -107.57 -30.56
N ALA A 65 -19.35 -108.39 -29.52
CA ALA A 65 -19.03 -109.81 -29.54
C ALA A 65 -20.19 -110.62 -28.96
N THR A 66 -20.28 -111.87 -29.38
CA THR A 66 -21.28 -112.82 -28.89
C THR A 66 -20.61 -114.07 -28.36
N ALA A 67 -21.06 -114.58 -27.21
CA ALA A 67 -20.56 -115.83 -26.64
C ALA A 67 -21.67 -116.54 -25.84
N PRO A 68 -21.71 -117.87 -25.80
CA PRO A 68 -22.66 -118.61 -24.97
C PRO A 68 -22.13 -118.78 -23.53
N VAL A 69 -23.04 -118.70 -22.55
CA VAL A 69 -22.85 -119.35 -21.24
C VAL A 69 -23.47 -120.73 -21.33
N THR A 70 -22.64 -121.77 -21.27
CA THR A 70 -23.11 -123.15 -21.35
C THR A 70 -23.48 -123.69 -19.98
N VAL A 71 -24.67 -124.27 -19.87
CA VAL A 71 -25.18 -124.95 -18.68
C VAL A 71 -25.35 -126.42 -19.02
N ASN A 72 -24.57 -127.27 -18.37
CA ASN A 72 -24.70 -128.72 -18.51
C ASN A 72 -25.60 -129.25 -17.40
N TYR A 73 -26.50 -130.17 -17.74
CA TYR A 73 -27.41 -130.81 -16.79
C TYR A 73 -27.61 -132.28 -17.14
N SER A 74 -28.10 -133.04 -16.18
CA SER A 74 -28.45 -134.45 -16.35
C SER A 74 -29.89 -134.72 -15.97
N TYR A 75 -30.53 -135.65 -16.65
CA TYR A 75 -31.91 -136.07 -16.39
C TYR A 75 -32.02 -137.58 -16.59
N THR A 76 -33.06 -138.20 -16.05
CA THR A 76 -33.25 -139.66 -16.12
C THR A 76 -34.48 -139.97 -16.94
N VAL A 77 -34.33 -140.79 -17.97
CA VAL A 77 -35.46 -141.29 -18.78
C VAL A 77 -35.46 -142.81 -18.70
N LEU A 78 -36.58 -143.40 -18.29
CA LEU A 78 -36.76 -144.85 -18.14
C LEU A 78 -35.63 -145.51 -17.31
N GLY A 79 -35.15 -144.83 -16.26
CA GLY A 79 -34.12 -145.34 -15.34
C GLY A 79 -32.67 -145.17 -15.82
N VAL A 80 -32.41 -144.54 -16.98
CA VAL A 80 -31.06 -144.29 -17.50
C VAL A 80 -30.72 -142.80 -17.42
N SER A 81 -29.59 -142.47 -16.80
CA SER A 81 -29.08 -141.09 -16.73
C SER A 81 -28.55 -140.63 -18.09
N LYS A 82 -29.00 -139.47 -18.53
CA LYS A 82 -28.58 -138.78 -19.76
C LYS A 82 -28.03 -137.41 -19.40
N THR A 83 -27.09 -136.91 -20.19
CA THR A 83 -26.55 -135.55 -20.09
C THR A 83 -26.99 -134.72 -21.29
N ALA A 84 -27.29 -133.45 -21.04
CA ALA A 84 -27.61 -132.46 -22.04
C ALA A 84 -27.00 -131.10 -21.67
N SER A 85 -26.99 -130.18 -22.63
CA SER A 85 -26.50 -128.83 -22.43
C SER A 85 -27.48 -127.82 -23.02
N SER A 86 -27.69 -126.74 -22.30
CA SER A 86 -28.36 -125.53 -22.80
C SER A 86 -27.37 -124.37 -22.78
N SER A 87 -27.67 -123.30 -23.52
CA SER A 87 -26.82 -122.12 -23.59
C SER A 87 -27.62 -120.84 -23.52
N VAL A 88 -27.12 -119.87 -22.77
CA VAL A 88 -27.63 -118.49 -22.79
C VAL A 88 -26.71 -117.67 -23.70
N GLY A 89 -27.25 -117.15 -24.80
CA GLY A 89 -26.51 -116.28 -25.71
C GLY A 89 -26.25 -114.93 -25.06
N LEU A 90 -24.99 -114.49 -25.03
CA LEU A 90 -24.59 -113.16 -24.60
C LEU A 90 -24.22 -112.32 -25.81
N THR A 91 -24.56 -111.04 -25.76
CA THR A 91 -23.97 -110.00 -26.61
C THR A 91 -23.35 -108.96 -25.69
N TYR A 92 -22.08 -108.62 -25.92
CA TYR A 92 -21.34 -107.68 -25.09
C TYR A 92 -20.37 -106.84 -25.90
N GLN A 93 -20.11 -105.64 -25.39
CA GLN A 93 -19.16 -104.70 -25.94
C GLN A 93 -18.52 -103.96 -24.77
N THR A 94 -17.22 -103.69 -24.86
CA THR A 94 -16.56 -102.71 -23.99
C THR A 94 -16.07 -101.58 -24.87
N VAL A 95 -16.61 -100.38 -24.68
CA VAL A 95 -16.17 -99.18 -25.38
C VAL A 95 -15.13 -98.42 -24.56
N GLN A 96 -14.23 -97.70 -25.22
CA GLN A 96 -13.30 -96.79 -24.55
C GLN A 96 -14.08 -95.63 -23.97
N SER A 97 -13.89 -95.33 -22.69
CA SER A 97 -14.40 -94.08 -22.13
C SER A 97 -13.50 -92.91 -22.53
N LEU A 98 -14.13 -91.75 -22.75
CA LEU A 98 -13.50 -90.55 -23.27
C LEU A 98 -13.67 -89.42 -22.27
N ALA A 99 -12.61 -88.62 -22.08
CA ALA A 99 -12.72 -87.38 -21.35
C ALA A 99 -13.73 -86.44 -22.03
N SER A 100 -14.52 -85.72 -21.23
CA SER A 100 -15.52 -84.77 -21.71
C SER A 100 -15.54 -83.54 -20.82
N LEU A 101 -14.92 -82.45 -21.30
CA LEU A 101 -14.87 -81.18 -20.58
C LEU A 101 -16.09 -80.31 -20.89
N THR A 102 -16.68 -79.72 -19.84
CA THR A 102 -17.74 -78.71 -19.94
C THR A 102 -17.29 -77.38 -19.38
N VAL A 103 -17.66 -76.29 -20.04
CA VAL A 103 -17.38 -74.92 -19.60
C VAL A 103 -18.64 -74.31 -19.02
N SER A 104 -18.54 -73.75 -17.81
CA SER A 104 -19.61 -73.01 -17.15
C SER A 104 -19.14 -71.59 -16.79
N PRO A 105 -19.83 -70.54 -17.24
CA PRO A 105 -21.01 -70.56 -18.11
C PRO A 105 -20.69 -70.97 -19.56
N ALA A 106 -21.68 -71.51 -20.27
CA ALA A 106 -21.56 -71.92 -21.68
C ALA A 106 -21.47 -70.74 -22.68
N THR A 107 -21.71 -69.52 -22.18
CA THR A 107 -21.50 -68.25 -22.88
C THR A 107 -20.95 -67.25 -21.87
N ILE A 108 -19.87 -66.55 -22.23
CA ILE A 108 -19.20 -65.62 -21.31
C ILE A 108 -19.58 -64.21 -21.72
N SER A 109 -20.30 -63.50 -20.86
CA SER A 109 -20.76 -62.14 -21.14
C SER A 109 -20.41 -61.17 -20.03
N PHE A 110 -19.85 -60.01 -20.37
CA PHE A 110 -19.61 -58.94 -19.42
C PHE A 110 -20.84 -58.03 -19.37
N ALA A 111 -21.54 -58.02 -18.22
CA ALA A 111 -22.82 -57.33 -18.07
C ALA A 111 -22.68 -55.80 -18.05
N THR A 112 -21.59 -55.29 -17.46
CA THR A 112 -21.28 -53.87 -17.43
C THR A 112 -20.44 -53.48 -18.64
N PRO A 113 -20.89 -52.53 -19.47
CA PRO A 113 -20.07 -51.99 -20.53
C PRO A 113 -18.81 -51.33 -19.98
N VAL A 114 -17.72 -51.41 -20.74
CA VAL A 114 -16.44 -50.78 -20.40
C VAL A 114 -16.24 -49.56 -21.29
N LEU A 115 -15.85 -48.44 -20.68
CA LEU A 115 -15.51 -47.22 -21.39
C LEU A 115 -14.14 -47.39 -22.06
N ASN A 116 -13.95 -46.81 -23.24
CA ASN A 116 -12.66 -46.79 -23.93
C ASN A 116 -11.68 -45.77 -23.30
N ASN A 117 -11.46 -45.83 -22.00
CA ASN A 117 -10.64 -44.88 -21.25
C ASN A 117 -9.48 -45.55 -20.47
N ALA A 118 -8.97 -46.67 -21.00
CA ALA A 118 -7.90 -47.48 -20.44
C ALA A 118 -8.21 -48.18 -19.10
N TYR A 119 -9.50 -48.39 -18.78
CA TYR A 119 -9.92 -49.22 -17.65
C TYR A 119 -10.29 -50.65 -18.08
N ASP A 120 -10.13 -51.57 -17.14
CA ASP A 120 -10.56 -52.96 -17.27
C ASP A 120 -11.99 -53.19 -16.74
N SER A 121 -12.64 -54.24 -17.23
CA SER A 121 -13.85 -54.79 -16.63
C SER A 121 -13.56 -55.46 -15.27
N SER A 122 -14.61 -55.76 -14.52
CA SER A 122 -14.55 -56.85 -13.53
C SER A 122 -14.22 -58.17 -14.22
N VAL A 123 -13.54 -59.08 -13.53
CA VAL A 123 -13.26 -60.43 -14.04
C VAL A 123 -14.53 -61.28 -14.11
N GLN A 124 -14.58 -62.22 -15.05
CA GLN A 124 -15.58 -63.29 -15.11
C GLN A 124 -14.91 -64.64 -14.84
N THR A 125 -15.38 -65.33 -13.80
CA THR A 125 -14.88 -66.65 -13.42
C THR A 125 -15.55 -67.76 -14.23
N ILE A 126 -14.71 -68.59 -14.84
CA ILE A 126 -15.08 -69.72 -15.68
C ILE A 126 -14.68 -71.01 -14.98
N ILE A 127 -15.58 -71.99 -14.94
CA ILE A 127 -15.33 -73.32 -14.37
C ILE A 127 -15.30 -74.34 -15.52
N ILE A 128 -14.22 -75.10 -15.58
CA ILE A 128 -14.03 -76.22 -16.50
C ILE A 128 -14.14 -77.50 -15.69
N SER A 129 -15.11 -78.35 -16.00
CA SER A 129 -15.36 -79.61 -15.29
C SER A 129 -15.16 -80.80 -16.21
N ASN A 130 -14.47 -81.84 -15.73
CA ASN A 130 -14.40 -83.12 -16.39
C ASN A 130 -15.46 -84.06 -15.82
N ASN A 131 -16.62 -84.15 -16.46
CA ASN A 131 -17.76 -84.94 -15.97
C ASN A 131 -17.69 -86.42 -16.40
N SER A 132 -16.51 -86.91 -16.79
CA SER A 132 -16.29 -88.30 -17.24
C SER A 132 -15.48 -89.09 -16.21
N ASP A 133 -15.32 -90.39 -16.45
CA ASP A 133 -14.47 -91.29 -15.67
C ASP A 133 -13.01 -91.37 -16.22
N THR A 134 -12.66 -90.52 -17.20
CA THR A 134 -11.34 -90.51 -17.87
C THR A 134 -10.66 -89.16 -17.72
N THR A 135 -9.38 -89.14 -17.33
CA THR A 135 -8.56 -87.92 -17.22
C THR A 135 -8.37 -87.24 -18.58
N ALA A 136 -8.63 -85.92 -18.64
CA ALA A 136 -8.24 -85.08 -19.78
C ALA A 136 -6.75 -84.71 -19.65
N THR A 137 -5.99 -84.81 -20.75
CA THR A 137 -4.56 -84.45 -20.78
C THR A 137 -4.28 -83.44 -21.89
N ASN A 138 -3.15 -82.74 -21.83
CA ASN A 138 -2.82 -81.63 -22.74
C ASN A 138 -3.93 -80.58 -22.82
N LEU A 139 -4.55 -80.28 -21.67
CA LEU A 139 -5.50 -79.18 -21.55
C LEU A 139 -4.77 -77.86 -21.80
N ASP A 140 -5.24 -77.11 -22.80
CA ASP A 140 -4.73 -75.81 -23.19
C ASP A 140 -5.89 -74.85 -23.44
N GLU A 141 -5.73 -73.61 -22.98
CA GLU A 141 -6.73 -72.55 -23.12
C GLU A 141 -6.21 -71.44 -24.01
N ILE A 142 -6.98 -71.08 -25.03
CA ILE A 142 -6.59 -70.05 -25.99
C ILE A 142 -7.72 -69.06 -26.23
N LEU A 143 -7.40 -67.77 -26.19
CA LEU A 143 -8.31 -66.72 -26.62
C LEU A 143 -8.15 -66.50 -28.13
N SER A 144 -9.26 -66.57 -28.86
CA SER A 144 -9.30 -66.43 -30.32
C SER A 144 -10.51 -65.62 -30.79
N GLY A 145 -10.56 -65.27 -32.08
CA GLY A 145 -11.63 -64.43 -32.66
C GLY A 145 -11.17 -62.99 -32.92
N ASN A 146 -12.09 -62.18 -33.47
CA ASN A 146 -11.75 -60.85 -34.01
C ASN A 146 -11.23 -59.87 -32.95
N ASP A 147 -11.81 -59.87 -31.76
CA ASP A 147 -11.47 -58.94 -30.69
C ASP A 147 -10.67 -59.61 -29.55
N SER A 148 -10.04 -60.77 -29.80
CA SER A 148 -9.41 -61.58 -28.74
C SER A 148 -8.30 -60.85 -27.97
N ALA A 149 -7.61 -59.91 -28.62
CA ALA A 149 -6.59 -59.08 -27.99
C ALA A 149 -7.14 -58.12 -26.91
N LEU A 150 -8.46 -57.89 -26.87
CA LEU A 150 -9.13 -57.10 -25.83
C LEU A 150 -9.52 -57.94 -24.61
N PHE A 151 -9.22 -59.24 -24.62
CA PHE A 151 -9.52 -60.16 -23.52
C PHE A 151 -8.22 -60.77 -23.01
N SER A 152 -8.16 -61.01 -21.70
CA SER A 152 -7.00 -61.65 -21.07
C SER A 152 -7.44 -62.71 -20.07
N ILE A 153 -6.65 -63.78 -19.97
CA ILE A 153 -6.75 -64.76 -18.88
C ILE A 153 -5.88 -64.23 -17.74
N THR A 154 -6.49 -63.97 -16.59
CA THR A 154 -5.80 -63.38 -15.44
C THR A 154 -5.15 -64.44 -14.54
N LYS A 155 -4.40 -64.02 -13.52
CA LYS A 155 -3.50 -64.89 -12.71
C LYS A 155 -4.19 -65.96 -11.86
N ASN A 156 -5.51 -66.01 -11.77
CA ASN A 156 -6.26 -66.99 -10.98
C ASN A 156 -6.59 -68.29 -11.75
N ASN A 157 -5.77 -68.65 -12.74
CA ASN A 157 -5.96 -69.90 -13.47
C ASN A 157 -5.45 -71.09 -12.66
N THR A 158 -6.37 -71.98 -12.26
CA THR A 158 -6.10 -73.24 -11.57
C THR A 158 -6.12 -74.44 -12.51
N CYS A 159 -6.46 -74.23 -13.78
CA CYS A 159 -6.41 -75.26 -14.79
C CYS A 159 -4.96 -75.56 -15.14
N THR A 160 -4.62 -76.85 -15.09
CA THR A 160 -3.30 -77.36 -15.45
C THR A 160 -3.42 -78.23 -16.69
N ALA A 161 -2.30 -78.68 -17.24
CA ALA A 161 -2.28 -79.53 -18.44
C ALA A 161 -3.07 -80.85 -18.29
N THR A 162 -3.48 -81.22 -17.08
CA THR A 162 -4.32 -82.39 -16.82
C THR A 162 -5.50 -82.07 -15.90
N LEU A 163 -6.67 -82.61 -16.21
CA LEU A 163 -7.85 -82.52 -15.35
C LEU A 163 -8.42 -83.92 -15.10
N ALA A 164 -8.33 -84.40 -13.86
CA ALA A 164 -8.73 -85.76 -13.51
C ALA A 164 -10.23 -85.99 -13.69
N ALA A 165 -10.62 -87.26 -13.75
CA ALA A 165 -12.01 -87.67 -13.81
C ALA A 165 -12.80 -87.15 -12.60
N GLY A 166 -13.91 -86.45 -12.85
CA GLY A 166 -14.77 -85.85 -11.82
C GLY A 166 -14.28 -84.52 -11.25
N ASP A 167 -13.07 -84.06 -11.60
CA ASP A 167 -12.52 -82.81 -11.08
C ASP A 167 -12.96 -81.59 -11.90
N SER A 168 -12.77 -80.41 -11.29
CA SER A 168 -12.96 -79.12 -11.93
C SER A 168 -11.80 -78.19 -11.65
N CYS A 169 -11.54 -77.29 -12.58
CA CYS A 169 -10.64 -76.16 -12.41
C CYS A 169 -11.36 -74.86 -12.77
N SER A 170 -10.84 -73.72 -12.30
CA SER A 170 -11.36 -72.39 -12.57
C SER A 170 -10.30 -71.47 -13.16
N MET A 171 -10.75 -70.53 -13.99
CA MET A 171 -9.95 -69.45 -14.58
C MET A 171 -10.76 -68.17 -14.64
N ASP A 172 -10.08 -67.02 -14.61
CA ASP A 172 -10.73 -65.71 -14.65
C ASP A 172 -10.38 -64.99 -15.96
N ILE A 173 -11.39 -64.52 -16.69
CA ILE A 173 -11.23 -63.74 -17.93
C ILE A 173 -11.60 -62.27 -17.66
N GLN A 174 -10.81 -61.35 -18.20
CA GLN A 174 -11.03 -59.91 -18.11
C GLN A 174 -11.16 -59.28 -19.50
N PHE A 175 -11.95 -58.22 -19.63
CA PHE A 175 -12.10 -57.42 -20.84
C PHE A 175 -11.48 -56.03 -20.63
N GLY A 176 -10.58 -55.61 -21.50
CA GLY A 176 -9.78 -54.39 -21.36
C GLY A 176 -8.29 -54.63 -21.08
N PRO A 177 -7.50 -53.56 -20.90
CA PRO A 177 -7.94 -52.16 -20.87
C PRO A 177 -8.19 -51.63 -22.30
N LEU A 178 -9.23 -50.81 -22.46
CA LEU A 178 -9.61 -50.28 -23.79
C LEU A 178 -8.96 -48.93 -24.05
N ALA A 179 -8.03 -48.85 -25.02
CA ALA A 179 -7.52 -47.56 -25.48
C ALA A 179 -8.64 -46.68 -26.06
N SER A 180 -8.52 -45.35 -25.97
CA SER A 180 -9.52 -44.39 -26.48
C SER A 180 -9.79 -44.46 -27.97
N SER A 181 -8.84 -44.98 -28.74
CA SER A 181 -9.04 -45.30 -30.16
C SER A 181 -9.96 -46.51 -30.41
N THR A 182 -10.32 -47.27 -29.37
CA THR A 182 -11.18 -48.45 -29.52
C THR A 182 -12.60 -48.01 -29.83
N ALA A 183 -13.11 -48.40 -31.00
CA ALA A 183 -14.48 -48.09 -31.39
C ALA A 183 -15.51 -48.71 -30.43
N ALA A 184 -16.53 -47.93 -30.08
CA ALA A 184 -17.69 -48.40 -29.33
C ALA A 184 -18.45 -49.50 -30.11
N GLY A 185 -19.19 -50.34 -29.38
CA GLY A 185 -19.94 -51.45 -29.94
C GLY A 185 -19.65 -52.78 -29.26
N THR A 186 -20.34 -53.83 -29.71
CA THR A 186 -20.16 -55.18 -29.21
C THR A 186 -18.81 -55.74 -29.67
N LYS A 187 -18.04 -56.28 -28.72
CA LYS A 187 -16.76 -56.97 -28.94
C LYS A 187 -16.94 -58.46 -28.72
N THR A 188 -16.36 -59.26 -29.60
CA THR A 188 -16.55 -60.72 -29.59
C THR A 188 -15.23 -61.47 -29.67
N ALA A 189 -15.10 -62.49 -28.82
CA ALA A 189 -13.99 -63.42 -28.82
C ALA A 189 -14.51 -64.84 -28.52
N ARG A 190 -13.60 -65.80 -28.43
CA ARG A 190 -13.89 -67.19 -28.07
C ARG A 190 -12.81 -67.69 -27.13
N LEU A 191 -13.23 -68.37 -26.06
CA LEU A 191 -12.36 -69.23 -25.27
C LEU A 191 -12.33 -70.60 -25.96
N GLY A 192 -11.20 -70.90 -26.60
CA GLY A 192 -10.90 -72.22 -27.13
C GLY A 192 -10.29 -73.08 -26.03
N LEU A 193 -10.81 -74.29 -25.85
CA LEU A 193 -10.24 -75.33 -25.02
C LEU A 193 -9.82 -76.49 -25.90
N SER A 194 -8.53 -76.81 -25.88
CA SER A 194 -7.98 -78.00 -26.54
C SER A 194 -7.56 -79.00 -25.47
N TYR A 195 -7.92 -80.28 -25.62
CA TYR A 195 -7.45 -81.36 -24.74
C TYR A 195 -7.52 -82.70 -25.45
N ASN A 196 -6.79 -83.68 -24.93
CA ASN A 196 -6.86 -85.07 -25.39
C ASN A 196 -7.91 -85.86 -24.60
N ASN A 197 -8.86 -86.48 -25.29
CA ASN A 197 -9.76 -87.48 -24.70
C ASN A 197 -9.19 -88.90 -24.93
N ALA A 198 -8.47 -89.40 -23.93
CA ALA A 198 -7.61 -90.59 -24.00
C ALA A 198 -6.38 -90.44 -24.94
N ALA A 199 -6.57 -90.16 -26.24
CA ALA A 199 -5.46 -89.90 -27.18
C ALA A 199 -5.84 -89.05 -28.41
N THR A 200 -7.12 -88.69 -28.56
CA THR A 200 -7.59 -87.86 -29.68
C THR A 200 -7.74 -86.42 -29.20
N ALA A 201 -7.27 -85.45 -29.98
CA ALA A 201 -7.45 -84.03 -29.68
C ALA A 201 -8.91 -83.62 -29.89
N VAL A 202 -9.49 -82.96 -28.89
CA VAL A 202 -10.84 -82.39 -28.89
C VAL A 202 -10.71 -80.88 -28.68
N ASN A 203 -11.52 -80.12 -29.41
CA ASN A 203 -11.56 -78.66 -29.29
C ASN A 203 -12.98 -78.19 -28.98
N ASN A 204 -13.14 -77.38 -27.94
CA ASN A 204 -14.39 -76.72 -27.59
C ASN A 204 -14.20 -75.21 -27.69
N ASN A 205 -15.23 -74.50 -28.17
CA ASN A 205 -15.21 -73.05 -28.28
C ASN A 205 -16.40 -72.43 -27.54
N THR A 206 -16.11 -71.65 -26.50
CA THR A 206 -17.11 -70.91 -25.74
C THR A 206 -17.12 -69.45 -26.19
N PRO A 207 -18.25 -68.89 -26.66
CA PRO A 207 -18.29 -67.52 -27.13
C PRO A 207 -18.16 -66.53 -25.96
N ILE A 208 -17.44 -65.44 -26.22
CA ILE A 208 -17.24 -64.31 -25.32
C ILE A 208 -17.84 -63.07 -25.97
N THR A 209 -18.68 -62.33 -25.26
CA THR A 209 -19.25 -61.06 -25.71
C THR A 209 -19.09 -59.98 -24.64
N ALA A 210 -18.66 -58.78 -25.04
CA ALA A 210 -18.58 -57.61 -24.17
C ALA A 210 -19.05 -56.36 -24.91
N GLN A 211 -19.39 -55.30 -24.17
CA GLN A 211 -19.81 -54.04 -24.74
C GLN A 211 -18.76 -52.96 -24.47
N ALA A 212 -18.18 -52.39 -25.53
CA ALA A 212 -17.37 -51.18 -25.46
C ALA A 212 -18.27 -49.95 -25.66
N VAL A 213 -18.06 -48.91 -24.87
CA VAL A 213 -18.77 -47.62 -24.99
C VAL A 213 -17.73 -46.52 -25.11
N SER A 214 -18.04 -45.50 -25.91
CA SER A 214 -17.21 -44.31 -26.02
C SER A 214 -17.28 -43.52 -24.71
N ALA A 215 -16.11 -43.28 -24.11
CA ALA A 215 -15.92 -42.28 -23.09
C ALA A 215 -16.32 -40.91 -23.64
N GLN A 216 -16.96 -40.10 -22.78
CA GLN A 216 -17.40 -38.76 -23.10
C GLN A 216 -16.63 -37.77 -22.24
N SER A 217 -16.34 -36.59 -22.77
CA SER A 217 -15.70 -35.51 -22.00
C SER A 217 -16.76 -34.61 -21.38
N ALA A 218 -16.43 -34.00 -20.24
CA ALA A 218 -17.22 -32.88 -19.75
C ALA A 218 -17.06 -31.67 -20.69
N ILE A 219 -18.09 -30.83 -20.84
CA ILE A 219 -18.03 -29.65 -21.71
C ILE A 219 -18.05 -28.41 -20.82
N ILE A 220 -16.86 -27.92 -20.50
CA ILE A 220 -16.66 -26.79 -19.59
C ILE A 220 -16.67 -25.48 -20.37
N THR A 221 -17.52 -24.56 -19.95
CA THR A 221 -17.62 -23.20 -20.49
C THR A 221 -17.52 -22.16 -19.39
N THR A 222 -16.95 -21.02 -19.70
CA THR A 222 -16.81 -19.90 -18.77
C THR A 222 -17.61 -18.69 -19.26
N ALA A 223 -18.23 -17.98 -18.33
CA ALA A 223 -18.98 -16.75 -18.63
C ALA A 223 -18.80 -15.72 -17.50
N LEU A 224 -18.62 -14.45 -17.85
CA LEU A 224 -18.82 -13.35 -16.90
C LEU A 224 -20.33 -13.20 -16.66
N THR A 225 -20.75 -13.30 -15.40
CA THR A 225 -22.16 -13.30 -15.00
C THR A 225 -22.55 -12.14 -14.08
N GLY A 226 -21.57 -11.37 -13.57
CA GLY A 226 -21.84 -10.18 -12.77
C GLY A 226 -20.66 -9.20 -12.72
N ASN A 227 -20.95 -7.92 -12.54
CA ASN A 227 -19.97 -6.84 -12.46
C ASN A 227 -20.39 -5.79 -11.40
N ASN A 228 -20.17 -6.11 -10.12
CA ASN A 228 -20.55 -5.21 -9.04
C ASN A 228 -19.51 -4.10 -8.84
N GLY A 229 -19.96 -2.85 -8.69
CA GLY A 229 -19.09 -1.69 -8.47
C GLY A 229 -18.37 -1.16 -9.73
N PHE A 230 -18.66 -1.73 -10.90
CA PHE A 230 -18.15 -1.25 -12.19
C PHE A 230 -19.26 -0.61 -13.04
N THR A 231 -18.86 0.31 -13.92
CA THR A 231 -19.67 0.74 -15.08
C THR A 231 -19.03 0.22 -16.38
N GLY A 232 -19.74 0.22 -17.50
CA GLY A 232 -19.21 -0.29 -18.79
C GLY A 232 -19.36 -1.81 -18.98
N ALA A 233 -18.87 -2.32 -20.12
CA ALA A 233 -19.14 -3.70 -20.57
C ALA A 233 -17.94 -4.66 -20.42
N GLY A 234 -16.77 -4.19 -19.98
CA GLY A 234 -15.58 -5.04 -19.79
C GLY A 234 -14.84 -5.46 -21.06
N THR A 235 -15.15 -4.84 -22.20
CA THR A 235 -14.55 -5.15 -23.50
C THR A 235 -13.46 -4.13 -23.85
N SER A 236 -12.59 -4.43 -24.83
CA SER A 236 -11.55 -3.47 -25.24
C SER A 236 -12.11 -2.12 -25.73
N GLY A 237 -13.32 -2.08 -26.29
CA GLY A 237 -13.98 -0.85 -26.74
C GLY A 237 -14.86 -0.17 -25.68
N SER A 238 -15.22 -0.90 -24.62
CA SER A 238 -15.94 -0.38 -23.46
C SER A 238 -15.44 -1.09 -22.20
N PRO A 239 -14.26 -0.70 -21.68
CA PRO A 239 -13.70 -1.30 -20.48
C PRO A 239 -14.63 -1.11 -19.28
N TYR A 240 -14.52 -1.99 -18.28
CA TYR A 240 -15.10 -1.72 -16.98
C TYR A 240 -14.43 -0.48 -16.37
N SER A 241 -15.21 0.45 -15.84
CA SER A 241 -14.70 1.70 -15.29
C SER A 241 -15.13 1.87 -13.84
N VAL A 242 -14.18 2.29 -13.01
CA VAL A 242 -14.37 2.53 -11.58
C VAL A 242 -13.48 3.69 -11.12
N SER A 243 -13.92 4.44 -10.10
CA SER A 243 -13.12 5.50 -9.49
C SER A 243 -11.97 4.93 -8.64
N GLN A 244 -10.83 5.61 -8.61
CA GLN A 244 -9.75 5.32 -7.68
C GLN A 244 -10.26 5.34 -6.24
N ASN A 245 -9.79 4.39 -5.41
CA ASN A 245 -10.21 4.19 -4.02
C ASN A 245 -11.71 3.92 -3.82
N ALA A 246 -12.42 3.38 -4.83
CA ALA A 246 -13.83 3.01 -4.70
C ALA A 246 -14.08 2.05 -3.53
N THR A 247 -15.12 2.35 -2.73
CA THR A 247 -15.60 1.52 -1.63
C THR A 247 -17.11 1.23 -1.81
N PRO A 248 -17.56 -0.03 -1.76
CA PRO A 248 -16.77 -1.27 -1.65
C PRO A 248 -15.94 -1.57 -2.91
N ALA A 249 -14.88 -2.38 -2.77
CA ALA A 249 -14.00 -2.72 -3.89
C ALA A 249 -14.76 -3.51 -4.97
N PRO A 250 -14.65 -3.11 -6.24
CA PRO A 250 -15.47 -3.63 -7.32
C PRO A 250 -15.06 -5.07 -7.68
N THR A 251 -16.04 -5.90 -8.04
CA THR A 251 -15.87 -7.35 -8.21
C THR A 251 -16.58 -7.84 -9.46
N ILE A 252 -15.87 -8.63 -10.26
CA ILE A 252 -16.42 -9.40 -11.38
C ILE A 252 -16.74 -10.81 -10.91
N THR A 253 -17.93 -11.32 -11.23
CA THR A 253 -18.31 -12.71 -10.99
C THR A 253 -18.20 -13.51 -12.29
N ILE A 254 -17.51 -14.64 -12.21
CA ILE A 254 -17.34 -15.59 -13.32
C ILE A 254 -18.04 -16.88 -12.92
N THR A 255 -18.86 -17.39 -13.82
CA THR A 255 -19.50 -18.70 -13.71
C THR A 255 -18.82 -19.67 -14.66
N ILE A 256 -18.46 -20.82 -14.15
CA ILE A 256 -18.01 -21.98 -14.93
C ILE A 256 -19.17 -22.98 -14.94
N SER A 257 -19.51 -23.52 -16.10
CA SER A 257 -20.62 -24.46 -16.26
C SER A 257 -20.20 -25.67 -17.07
N ASN A 258 -20.71 -26.84 -16.67
CA ASN A 258 -20.61 -28.08 -17.41
C ASN A 258 -21.91 -28.31 -18.20
N SER A 259 -21.81 -28.19 -19.51
CA SER A 259 -22.91 -28.49 -20.46
C SER A 259 -22.83 -29.90 -21.03
N GLY A 260 -21.78 -30.67 -20.66
CA GLY A 260 -21.55 -32.03 -21.13
C GLY A 260 -22.49 -33.05 -20.50
N THR A 261 -22.59 -34.22 -21.13
CA THR A 261 -23.44 -35.33 -20.68
C THR A 261 -22.83 -36.14 -19.54
N VAL A 262 -21.57 -35.86 -19.16
CA VAL A 262 -20.88 -36.49 -18.03
C VAL A 262 -20.41 -35.44 -17.01
N PRO A 263 -20.36 -35.77 -15.71
CA PRO A 263 -19.83 -34.86 -14.69
C PRO A 263 -18.35 -34.57 -14.88
N ALA A 264 -17.91 -33.37 -14.50
CA ALA A 264 -16.52 -33.06 -14.21
C ALA A 264 -16.30 -33.20 -12.71
N THR A 265 -15.65 -34.28 -12.30
CA THR A 265 -15.34 -34.59 -10.90
C THR A 265 -13.96 -34.06 -10.54
N ASP A 266 -13.74 -33.79 -9.24
CA ASP A 266 -12.49 -33.20 -8.74
C ASP A 266 -12.08 -31.93 -9.50
N PHE A 267 -13.08 -31.14 -9.90
CA PHE A 267 -12.90 -29.88 -10.61
C PHE A 267 -12.30 -28.84 -9.67
N TYR A 268 -11.25 -28.14 -10.10
CA TYR A 268 -10.71 -26.98 -9.40
C TYR A 268 -10.12 -25.94 -10.34
N ILE A 269 -9.91 -24.73 -9.81
CA ILE A 269 -9.21 -23.65 -10.51
C ILE A 269 -7.88 -23.32 -9.82
N THR A 270 -6.88 -22.94 -10.62
CA THR A 270 -5.56 -22.53 -10.13
C THR A 270 -5.13 -21.23 -10.81
N PRO A 271 -5.17 -20.07 -10.12
CA PRO A 271 -4.62 -18.84 -10.65
C PRO A 271 -3.08 -18.85 -10.59
N SER A 272 -2.42 -18.52 -11.70
CA SER A 272 -0.95 -18.42 -11.80
C SER A 272 -0.42 -17.04 -11.43
N SER A 273 -1.17 -15.99 -11.77
CA SER A 273 -0.90 -14.60 -11.40
C SER A 273 -2.22 -13.82 -11.37
N LEU A 274 -2.43 -13.03 -10.32
CA LEU A 274 -3.62 -12.19 -10.17
C LEU A 274 -3.34 -10.69 -10.35
N GLY A 275 -2.08 -10.26 -10.30
CA GLY A 275 -1.73 -8.84 -10.39
C GLY A 275 -2.45 -8.00 -9.32
N ASN A 276 -3.17 -6.95 -9.73
CA ASN A 276 -3.99 -6.11 -8.85
C ASN A 276 -5.39 -6.69 -8.56
N TRP A 277 -5.67 -7.90 -9.02
CA TRP A 277 -6.90 -8.62 -8.72
C TRP A 277 -6.70 -9.58 -7.56
N THR A 278 -7.79 -9.90 -6.87
CA THR A 278 -7.82 -10.90 -5.79
C THR A 278 -8.96 -11.87 -6.06
N LEU A 279 -8.68 -13.17 -5.90
CA LEU A 279 -9.70 -14.22 -5.98
C LEU A 279 -10.56 -14.18 -4.70
N VAL A 280 -11.87 -14.05 -4.86
CA VAL A 280 -12.85 -14.01 -3.76
C VAL A 280 -14.03 -14.93 -4.06
N ASN A 281 -14.75 -15.37 -3.02
CA ASN A 281 -15.99 -16.17 -3.15
C ASN A 281 -15.87 -17.40 -4.07
N ASN A 282 -14.70 -18.06 -4.08
CA ASN A 282 -14.47 -19.23 -4.92
C ASN A 282 -15.20 -20.46 -4.38
N ASN A 283 -16.18 -20.97 -5.12
CA ASN A 283 -16.81 -22.28 -4.86
C ASN A 283 -16.49 -23.32 -5.95
N CYS A 284 -15.56 -22.99 -6.87
CA CYS A 284 -15.10 -23.88 -7.93
C CYS A 284 -14.05 -24.90 -7.48
N GLY A 285 -13.74 -25.01 -6.18
CA GLY A 285 -12.71 -25.90 -5.66
C GLY A 285 -11.29 -25.32 -5.76
N THR A 286 -10.36 -25.98 -5.07
CA THR A 286 -8.92 -25.70 -5.07
C THR A 286 -8.15 -27.01 -5.14
N SER A 287 -6.89 -26.99 -5.59
CA SER A 287 -6.04 -28.19 -5.62
C SER A 287 -6.05 -28.93 -4.27
N GLY A 288 -6.41 -30.22 -4.29
CA GLY A 288 -6.56 -31.07 -3.09
C GLY A 288 -7.94 -31.03 -2.43
N SER A 289 -8.84 -30.17 -2.90
CA SER A 289 -10.23 -30.06 -2.46
C SER A 289 -11.11 -29.64 -3.64
N GLY A 290 -11.11 -30.46 -4.70
CA GLY A 290 -11.95 -30.24 -5.87
C GLY A 290 -13.44 -30.43 -5.59
N VAL A 291 -14.26 -29.92 -6.49
CA VAL A 291 -15.73 -30.02 -6.46
C VAL A 291 -16.22 -30.87 -7.63
N THR A 292 -17.52 -31.18 -7.67
CA THR A 292 -18.13 -31.86 -8.83
C THR A 292 -19.07 -30.91 -9.55
N LEU A 293 -18.80 -30.68 -10.84
CA LEU A 293 -19.75 -30.05 -11.74
C LEU A 293 -20.57 -31.15 -12.41
N ASN A 294 -21.78 -31.37 -11.90
CA ASN A 294 -22.73 -32.34 -12.43
C ASN A 294 -22.94 -32.19 -13.94
N ALA A 295 -23.27 -33.31 -14.61
CA ALA A 295 -23.64 -33.29 -16.02
C ALA A 295 -24.79 -32.31 -16.30
N THR A 296 -24.80 -31.78 -17.53
CA THR A 296 -25.80 -30.90 -18.17
C THR A 296 -26.13 -29.56 -17.51
N SER A 297 -25.93 -29.39 -16.20
CA SER A 297 -26.26 -28.15 -15.49
C SER A 297 -25.36 -27.83 -14.29
N GLY A 298 -24.30 -28.60 -14.04
CA GLY A 298 -23.37 -28.32 -12.94
C GLY A 298 -22.66 -27.00 -13.17
N ALA A 299 -22.60 -26.14 -12.16
CA ALA A 299 -21.91 -24.87 -12.25
C ALA A 299 -21.25 -24.49 -10.94
N CYS A 300 -20.20 -23.69 -11.04
CA CYS A 300 -19.54 -23.04 -9.93
C CYS A 300 -19.24 -21.59 -10.31
N THR A 301 -18.95 -20.78 -9.30
CA THR A 301 -18.71 -19.36 -9.40
C THR A 301 -17.52 -18.94 -8.55
N PHE A 302 -16.81 -17.95 -9.03
CA PHE A 302 -15.81 -17.24 -8.25
C PHE A 302 -15.83 -15.75 -8.63
N GLY A 303 -15.26 -14.92 -7.76
CA GLY A 303 -15.11 -13.49 -7.97
C GLY A 303 -13.66 -13.10 -8.19
N LEU A 304 -13.44 -12.11 -9.06
CA LEU A 304 -12.20 -11.36 -9.16
C LEU A 304 -12.47 -9.93 -8.69
N GLN A 305 -11.89 -9.56 -7.55
CA GLN A 305 -12.01 -8.23 -6.96
C GLN A 305 -10.79 -7.38 -7.35
N LEU A 306 -11.01 -6.16 -7.85
CA LEU A 306 -9.93 -5.26 -8.28
C LEU A 306 -9.52 -4.30 -7.16
N ALA A 307 -8.20 -4.18 -6.92
CA ALA A 307 -7.64 -3.12 -6.09
C ALA A 307 -7.65 -1.78 -6.85
N THR A 308 -8.27 -0.75 -6.27
CA THR A 308 -8.50 0.55 -6.93
C THR A 308 -7.56 1.66 -6.44
N ALA A 309 -6.49 1.33 -5.70
CA ALA A 309 -5.56 2.33 -5.17
C ALA A 309 -4.70 3.00 -6.25
N THR A 310 -4.44 2.31 -7.36
CA THR A 310 -3.61 2.82 -8.46
C THR A 310 -4.47 3.09 -9.69
N ALA A 311 -4.46 4.34 -10.16
CA ALA A 311 -5.17 4.71 -11.38
C ALA A 311 -4.51 4.14 -12.66
N GLY A 312 -5.31 4.00 -13.71
CA GLY A 312 -4.91 3.49 -15.03
C GLY A 312 -5.53 2.14 -15.40
N ALA A 313 -5.10 1.59 -16.53
CA ALA A 313 -5.58 0.31 -17.07
C ALA A 313 -5.20 -0.89 -16.19
N GLN A 314 -6.19 -1.72 -15.86
CA GLN A 314 -6.10 -2.90 -15.00
C GLN A 314 -6.62 -4.16 -15.72
N ASN A 315 -6.21 -4.35 -16.97
CA ASN A 315 -6.67 -5.47 -17.80
C ASN A 315 -6.17 -6.81 -17.22
N TYR A 316 -7.01 -7.85 -17.30
CA TYR A 316 -6.69 -9.18 -16.81
C TYR A 316 -6.98 -10.25 -17.87
N ALA A 317 -5.96 -11.03 -18.23
CA ALA A 317 -6.13 -12.17 -19.12
C ALA A 317 -6.62 -13.39 -18.33
N LEU A 318 -7.79 -13.92 -18.68
CA LEU A 318 -8.37 -15.08 -17.99
C LEU A 318 -7.55 -16.36 -18.18
N SER A 319 -6.69 -16.41 -19.21
CA SER A 319 -5.73 -17.49 -19.42
C SER A 319 -4.73 -17.68 -18.28
N ASN A 320 -4.66 -16.73 -17.33
CA ASN A 320 -3.89 -16.89 -16.09
C ASN A 320 -4.60 -17.76 -15.04
N ILE A 321 -5.81 -18.24 -15.31
CA ILE A 321 -6.53 -19.17 -14.44
C ILE A 321 -6.63 -20.52 -15.18
N ALA A 322 -5.96 -21.51 -14.61
CA ALA A 322 -6.07 -22.90 -15.03
C ALA A 322 -7.32 -23.55 -14.44
N MET A 323 -7.88 -24.52 -15.17
CA MET A 323 -8.97 -25.39 -14.80
C MET A 323 -8.51 -26.82 -14.98
N ASP A 324 -8.75 -27.63 -13.97
CA ASP A 324 -8.39 -29.04 -13.94
C ASP A 324 -9.60 -29.85 -13.45
N TRP A 325 -9.82 -31.02 -14.04
CA TRP A 325 -10.90 -31.93 -13.63
C TRP A 325 -10.65 -33.34 -14.16
N VAL A 326 -11.43 -34.28 -13.65
CA VAL A 326 -11.53 -35.67 -14.13
C VAL A 326 -12.89 -35.88 -14.78
N ASP A 327 -12.92 -36.54 -15.93
CA ASP A 327 -14.14 -36.99 -16.60
C ASP A 327 -13.97 -38.41 -17.17
N GLN A 328 -14.96 -38.93 -17.91
CA GLN A 328 -14.88 -40.30 -18.41
C GLN A 328 -13.75 -40.50 -19.41
N ASP A 329 -13.46 -39.50 -20.25
CA ASP A 329 -12.43 -39.56 -21.29
C ASP A 329 -11.02 -39.36 -20.72
N SER A 330 -10.89 -38.57 -19.65
CA SER A 330 -9.65 -38.35 -18.91
C SER A 330 -9.77 -38.73 -17.44
N PRO A 331 -9.79 -40.05 -17.14
CA PRO A 331 -10.03 -40.57 -15.79
C PRO A 331 -8.86 -40.36 -14.81
N THR A 332 -7.67 -40.03 -15.31
CA THR A 332 -6.51 -39.61 -14.49
C THR A 332 -6.35 -38.09 -14.40
N GLY A 333 -7.34 -37.33 -14.88
CA GLY A 333 -7.30 -35.88 -15.00
C GLY A 333 -7.08 -35.44 -16.44
N GLN A 334 -7.84 -34.43 -16.86
CA GLN A 334 -7.67 -33.73 -18.13
C GLN A 334 -6.30 -33.03 -18.17
N THR A 335 -5.77 -32.85 -19.38
CA THR A 335 -4.64 -31.93 -19.56
C THR A 335 -5.11 -30.53 -19.15
N THR A 336 -4.36 -29.88 -18.26
CA THR A 336 -4.71 -28.57 -17.70
C THR A 336 -5.17 -27.60 -18.79
N GLN A 337 -6.40 -27.12 -18.65
CA GLN A 337 -6.99 -26.17 -19.58
C GLN A 337 -6.95 -24.78 -18.99
N TYR A 338 -6.68 -23.78 -19.81
CA TYR A 338 -6.71 -22.38 -19.40
C TYR A 338 -8.02 -21.74 -19.84
N MET A 339 -8.58 -20.86 -19.02
CA MET A 339 -9.72 -20.07 -19.44
C MET A 339 -9.36 -19.18 -20.64
N SER A 340 -10.37 -18.79 -21.42
CA SER A 340 -10.19 -17.87 -22.54
C SER A 340 -10.82 -16.51 -22.26
N GLY A 341 -10.33 -15.47 -22.94
CA GLY A 341 -10.84 -14.11 -22.84
C GLY A 341 -9.98 -13.17 -21.99
N SER A 342 -10.39 -11.91 -21.95
CA SER A 342 -9.73 -10.86 -21.18
C SER A 342 -10.77 -9.92 -20.60
N ILE A 343 -10.55 -9.53 -19.36
CA ILE A 343 -11.29 -8.46 -18.68
C ILE A 343 -10.55 -7.17 -18.96
N TYR A 344 -11.22 -6.19 -19.56
CA TYR A 344 -10.68 -4.84 -19.70
C TYR A 344 -11.25 -3.96 -18.60
N ALA A 345 -10.38 -3.31 -17.82
CA ALA A 345 -10.80 -2.45 -16.72
C ALA A 345 -9.91 -1.20 -16.64
N GLU A 346 -10.50 -0.07 -16.26
CA GLU A 346 -9.84 1.22 -16.10
C GLU A 346 -10.19 1.79 -14.72
N VAL A 347 -9.17 2.10 -13.93
CA VAL A 347 -9.32 2.83 -12.67
C VAL A 347 -9.11 4.31 -12.97
N ASN A 348 -10.20 5.06 -13.02
CA ASN A 348 -10.14 6.49 -13.29
C ASN A 348 -9.58 7.20 -12.06
N ALA A 349 -8.51 7.98 -12.25
CA ALA A 349 -8.01 8.86 -11.21
C ALA A 349 -9.16 9.74 -10.70
N VAL A 350 -9.37 9.75 -9.39
CA VAL A 350 -10.23 10.77 -8.80
C VAL A 350 -9.37 12.03 -8.79
N THR A 351 -9.62 12.95 -9.72
CA THR A 351 -9.12 14.32 -9.56
C THR A 351 -9.63 14.80 -8.21
N PRO A 352 -8.76 15.18 -7.26
CA PRO A 352 -9.22 15.69 -5.98
C PRO A 352 -10.21 16.83 -6.25
N PRO A 353 -11.29 16.93 -5.47
CA PRO A 353 -12.27 18.01 -5.65
C PRO A 353 -11.52 19.34 -5.72
N PRO A 354 -11.92 20.26 -6.61
CA PRO A 354 -11.27 21.55 -6.76
C PRO A 354 -11.26 22.24 -5.39
N SER A 355 -10.08 22.38 -4.77
CA SER A 355 -9.93 23.03 -3.48
C SER A 355 -9.08 24.29 -3.63
N ALA A 356 -9.52 25.35 -2.99
CA ALA A 356 -8.75 26.58 -2.92
C ALA A 356 -7.67 26.45 -1.84
N SER A 357 -6.51 27.04 -2.08
CA SER A 357 -5.43 27.14 -1.10
C SER A 357 -4.94 28.57 -1.07
N ILE A 358 -5.14 29.27 0.03
CA ILE A 358 -4.90 30.71 0.09
C ILE A 358 -3.56 30.98 0.78
N ALA A 359 -2.62 31.53 0.01
CA ALA A 359 -1.39 32.13 0.51
C ALA A 359 -1.54 33.64 0.63
N VAL A 360 -0.77 34.28 1.51
CA VAL A 360 -0.73 35.73 1.67
C VAL A 360 0.69 36.23 1.58
N SER A 361 0.86 37.34 0.86
CA SER A 361 2.10 38.10 0.82
C SER A 361 1.81 39.54 1.26
N VAL A 362 2.84 40.19 1.80
CA VAL A 362 2.71 41.58 2.24
C VAL A 362 3.77 42.44 1.60
N VAL A 363 3.33 43.61 1.12
CA VAL A 363 4.20 44.65 0.60
C VAL A 363 3.94 45.94 1.38
N TYR A 364 5.00 46.52 1.92
CA TYR A 364 4.96 47.80 2.62
C TYR A 364 5.28 48.92 1.64
N SER A 365 4.63 50.06 1.81
CA SER A 365 5.02 51.28 1.14
C SER A 365 4.74 52.47 2.04
N SER A 366 5.77 53.23 2.39
CA SER A 366 5.61 54.55 3.02
C SER A 366 5.80 55.64 1.96
N TRP A 367 5.50 56.89 2.33
CA TRP A 367 5.76 58.04 1.45
C TRP A 367 7.27 58.26 1.18
N ASP A 368 8.14 57.83 2.10
CA ASP A 368 9.58 58.16 2.07
C ASP A 368 10.50 57.01 1.59
N ASN A 369 9.97 55.84 1.22
CA ASN A 369 10.72 54.72 0.61
C ASN A 369 11.94 54.19 1.42
N SER A 370 12.21 54.73 2.62
CA SER A 370 13.53 54.63 3.24
C SER A 370 13.73 53.39 4.11
N GLN A 371 12.74 52.51 4.25
CA GLN A 371 12.79 51.47 5.28
C GLN A 371 12.49 50.04 4.88
N THR A 372 13.38 49.22 5.41
CA THR A 372 13.31 47.80 5.67
C THR A 372 12.87 47.61 7.13
N GLY A 373 11.84 46.80 7.42
CA GLY A 373 11.53 46.37 8.80
C GLY A 373 10.04 46.22 9.14
N GLY A 374 9.70 45.26 10.01
CA GLY A 374 8.37 45.06 10.64
C GLY A 374 8.41 44.31 11.98
N THR A 375 9.59 44.09 12.57
CA THR A 375 9.78 43.38 13.85
C THR A 375 10.00 44.41 14.96
N GLN A 376 9.90 44.03 16.24
CA GLN A 376 10.20 44.95 17.35
C GLN A 376 11.63 45.53 17.28
N ALA A 377 12.58 44.75 16.76
CA ALA A 377 13.97 45.16 16.59
C ALA A 377 14.18 46.08 15.37
N ASP A 378 13.27 46.04 14.39
CA ASP A 378 13.36 46.76 13.11
C ASP A 378 11.94 47.13 12.65
N PRO A 379 11.32 48.19 13.20
CA PRO A 379 9.93 48.54 12.92
C PRO A 379 9.76 49.27 11.58
N LEU A 380 8.53 49.34 11.08
CA LEU A 380 8.14 50.24 9.99
C LEU A 380 8.27 51.69 10.46
N LEU A 381 9.32 52.35 10.00
CA LEU A 381 9.67 53.69 10.44
C LEU A 381 8.85 54.74 9.64
N LEU A 382 8.70 55.93 10.20
CA LEU A 382 7.79 56.96 9.72
C LEU A 382 8.43 58.33 9.91
N HIS A 383 8.68 59.03 8.81
CA HIS A 383 9.36 60.33 8.84
C HIS A 383 8.46 61.42 9.40
N TYR A 384 8.86 62.05 10.50
CA TYR A 384 8.15 63.21 11.01
C TYR A 384 8.49 64.48 10.22
N ILE A 385 7.51 65.02 9.50
CA ILE A 385 7.64 66.22 8.65
C ILE A 385 6.81 67.40 9.18
N GLY A 386 6.87 67.65 10.49
CA GLY A 386 6.17 68.75 11.15
C GLY A 386 4.67 68.51 11.27
N ASN A 387 3.84 69.47 10.85
CA ASN A 387 2.37 69.40 10.96
C ASN A 387 1.71 68.34 10.05
N ASN A 388 2.47 67.74 9.13
CA ASN A 388 1.97 66.66 8.30
C ASN A 388 2.12 65.34 9.06
N LEU A 389 0.99 64.70 9.39
CA LEU A 389 1.01 63.38 10.02
C LEU A 389 1.64 62.36 9.06
N PRO A 390 2.72 61.66 9.46
CA PRO A 390 3.28 60.63 8.61
C PRO A 390 2.27 59.53 8.34
N MET A 391 2.28 59.02 7.11
CA MET A 391 1.41 57.95 6.67
C MET A 391 2.23 56.79 6.09
N ALA A 392 1.77 55.58 6.34
CA ALA A 392 2.26 54.38 5.66
C ALA A 392 1.12 53.52 5.16
N PHE A 393 1.42 52.68 4.18
CA PHE A 393 0.50 51.74 3.59
C PHE A 393 1.04 50.32 3.69
N ILE A 394 0.11 49.38 3.85
CA ILE A 394 0.37 47.95 3.82
C ILE A 394 -0.58 47.32 2.82
N ASN A 395 -0.04 46.59 1.86
CA ASN A 395 -0.79 45.82 0.88
C ASN A 395 -0.76 44.34 1.28
N LEU A 396 -1.89 43.77 1.67
CA LEU A 396 -2.05 42.33 1.86
C LEU A 396 -2.57 41.73 0.57
N THR A 397 -1.77 40.92 -0.10
CA THR A 397 -2.16 40.23 -1.33
C THR A 397 -2.42 38.76 -1.04
N TYR A 398 -3.64 38.31 -1.29
CA TYR A 398 -4.04 36.92 -1.15
C TYR A 398 -3.95 36.25 -2.52
N THR A 399 -3.34 35.07 -2.58
CA THR A 399 -3.13 34.31 -3.81
C THR A 399 -3.69 32.91 -3.62
N ASN A 400 -4.56 32.49 -4.54
CA ASN A 400 -5.06 31.13 -4.55
C ASN A 400 -4.09 30.20 -5.30
N THR A 401 -3.30 29.44 -4.56
CA THR A 401 -2.38 28.41 -5.10
C THR A 401 -3.06 27.06 -5.30
N GLY A 402 -4.33 26.94 -4.93
CA GLY A 402 -5.15 25.74 -5.09
C GLY A 402 -5.66 25.53 -6.53
N ASN A 403 -6.22 24.35 -6.77
CA ASN A 403 -6.76 23.94 -8.07
C ASN A 403 -8.27 24.23 -8.20
N GLY A 404 -8.95 24.65 -7.13
CA GLY A 404 -10.32 25.15 -7.13
C GLY A 404 -10.42 26.66 -6.96
N ALA A 405 -11.50 27.27 -7.44
CA ALA A 405 -11.75 28.70 -7.27
C ALA A 405 -12.25 29.00 -5.85
N ALA A 406 -11.73 30.05 -5.21
CA ALA A 406 -12.26 30.56 -3.96
C ALA A 406 -13.37 31.58 -4.25
N ASN A 407 -14.62 31.13 -4.27
CA ASN A 407 -15.77 31.99 -4.55
C ASN A 407 -16.18 32.79 -3.32
N ASN A 408 -16.70 34.00 -3.54
CA ASN A 408 -17.11 34.93 -2.48
C ASN A 408 -16.01 35.19 -1.43
N PHE A 409 -14.75 35.13 -1.85
CA PHE A 409 -13.60 35.39 -0.99
C PHE A 409 -13.74 36.79 -0.39
N THR A 410 -13.76 36.81 0.94
CA THR A 410 -13.93 38.02 1.74
C THR A 410 -12.92 38.01 2.88
N SER A 411 -12.10 39.04 2.96
CA SER A 411 -11.33 39.36 4.16
C SER A 411 -12.16 40.27 5.08
N THR A 412 -12.11 40.02 6.38
CA THR A 412 -12.81 40.80 7.40
C THR A 412 -11.88 41.10 8.55
N LEU A 413 -11.99 42.30 9.11
CA LEU A 413 -11.24 42.72 10.29
C LEU A 413 -12.21 43.17 11.36
N ALA A 414 -12.13 42.52 12.53
CA ALA A 414 -13.05 42.78 13.64
C ALA A 414 -12.86 44.18 14.24
N THR A 415 -11.62 44.60 14.47
CA THR A 415 -11.24 45.95 14.92
C THR A 415 -9.81 46.26 14.48
N LEU A 416 -9.62 47.43 13.87
CA LEU A 416 -8.28 47.94 13.54
C LEU A 416 -7.65 48.60 14.78
N PRO A 417 -6.34 48.45 15.00
CA PRO A 417 -5.64 49.20 16.04
C PRO A 417 -5.73 50.70 15.77
N ASN A 418 -5.52 51.51 16.81
CA ASN A 418 -5.56 52.97 16.69
C ASN A 418 -4.62 53.46 15.57
N GLY A 419 -5.02 54.47 14.80
CA GLY A 419 -4.25 54.98 13.66
C GLY A 419 -4.32 54.14 12.38
N TRP A 420 -4.81 52.90 12.40
CA TRP A 420 -5.02 52.09 11.19
C TRP A 420 -6.44 52.24 10.63
N SER A 421 -6.53 52.32 9.31
CA SER A 421 -7.78 52.36 8.55
C SER A 421 -7.66 51.50 7.29
N LEU A 422 -8.76 50.89 6.84
CA LEU A 422 -8.80 50.23 5.54
C LEU A 422 -8.94 51.31 4.47
N ARG A 423 -7.97 51.36 3.53
CA ARG A 423 -8.01 52.29 2.40
C ARG A 423 -8.74 51.71 1.20
N THR A 424 -8.39 50.47 0.83
CA THR A 424 -8.96 49.79 -0.32
C THR A 424 -9.27 48.36 0.06
N HIS A 425 -10.51 47.93 -0.14
CA HIS A 425 -10.95 46.56 0.12
C HIS A 425 -11.09 45.78 -1.19
N GLY A 426 -9.97 45.39 -1.79
CA GLY A 426 -9.98 44.67 -3.07
C GLY A 426 -10.40 43.20 -2.95
N CYS A 427 -10.52 42.69 -1.73
CA CYS A 427 -10.88 41.31 -1.41
C CYS A 427 -12.27 41.15 -0.79
N ASN A 428 -13.27 41.93 -1.22
CA ASN A 428 -14.63 41.84 -0.70
C ASN A 428 -15.56 41.09 -1.67
N ALA A 429 -16.03 39.91 -1.28
CA ALA A 429 -16.92 39.05 -2.07
C ALA A 429 -16.44 38.80 -3.52
N THR A 430 -15.12 38.66 -3.71
CA THR A 430 -14.51 38.43 -5.03
C THR A 430 -14.26 36.94 -5.28
N THR A 431 -14.02 36.54 -6.52
CA THR A 431 -13.60 35.17 -6.84
C THR A 431 -12.11 35.15 -7.13
N LEU A 432 -11.32 34.42 -6.33
CA LEU A 432 -9.93 34.13 -6.67
C LEU A 432 -9.90 32.88 -7.53
N ALA A 433 -9.60 33.05 -8.82
CA ALA A 433 -9.44 31.94 -9.76
C ALA A 433 -8.42 30.92 -9.25
N ALA A 434 -8.62 29.65 -9.62
CA ALA A 434 -7.63 28.59 -9.37
C ALA A 434 -6.30 28.93 -10.05
N ASN A 435 -5.19 28.40 -9.53
CA ASN A 435 -3.85 28.53 -10.11
C ASN A 435 -3.39 30.00 -10.26
N ASN A 436 -3.29 30.70 -9.13
CA ASN A 436 -2.74 32.05 -8.95
C ASN A 436 -3.70 33.22 -9.18
N GLY A 437 -5.01 33.03 -8.98
CA GLY A 437 -5.92 34.17 -8.83
C GLY A 437 -5.57 34.98 -7.57
N THR A 438 -5.59 36.31 -7.67
CA THR A 438 -5.20 37.20 -6.57
C THR A 438 -6.23 38.28 -6.27
N CYS A 439 -6.20 38.79 -5.05
CA CYS A 439 -6.83 40.04 -4.66
C CYS A 439 -5.94 40.75 -3.64
N THR A 440 -6.09 42.07 -3.50
CA THR A 440 -5.27 42.87 -2.58
C THR A 440 -6.12 43.82 -1.75
N ASP A 441 -5.95 43.79 -0.44
CA ASP A 441 -6.42 44.86 0.45
C ASP A 441 -5.28 45.79 0.81
N GLN A 442 -5.61 47.08 0.96
CA GLN A 442 -4.65 48.10 1.36
C GLN A 442 -5.09 48.77 2.65
N TYR A 443 -4.22 48.73 3.64
CA TYR A 443 -4.38 49.39 4.93
C TYR A 443 -3.53 50.64 4.96
N LYS A 444 -4.05 51.68 5.60
CA LYS A 444 -3.41 52.97 5.80
C LYS A 444 -3.21 53.20 7.28
N PHE A 445 -1.98 53.48 7.67
CA PHE A 445 -1.64 54.00 8.98
C PHE A 445 -1.47 55.51 8.91
N ILE A 446 -2.00 56.21 9.90
CA ILE A 446 -1.72 57.62 10.18
C ILE A 446 -1.22 57.68 11.62
N ALA A 447 -0.02 58.21 11.82
CA ALA A 447 0.50 58.39 13.18
C ALA A 447 -0.46 59.26 14.01
N PRO A 448 -0.81 58.86 15.24
CA PRO A 448 -1.46 59.75 16.19
C PRO A 448 -0.62 61.01 16.38
N GLN A 449 -1.24 62.15 16.75
CA GLN A 449 -0.49 63.38 17.03
C GLN A 449 0.53 63.19 18.16
N ASP A 450 0.26 62.27 19.10
CA ASP A 450 1.22 61.84 20.12
C ASP A 450 2.30 60.94 19.50
N ILE A 451 3.40 61.57 19.12
CA ILE A 451 4.62 60.96 18.60
C ILE A 451 5.32 60.00 19.59
N HIS A 452 4.89 59.96 20.86
CA HIS A 452 5.43 59.04 21.88
C HIS A 452 4.71 57.69 21.94
N ALA A 453 3.64 57.52 21.17
CA ALA A 453 2.88 56.28 21.11
C ALA A 453 3.71 55.17 20.44
N THR A 454 4.48 54.45 21.25
CA THR A 454 5.00 53.14 20.86
C THR A 454 3.85 52.14 20.77
N GLY A 455 3.61 51.61 19.57
CA GLY A 455 2.84 50.38 19.36
C GLY A 455 1.35 50.56 19.03
N THR A 456 1.05 50.86 17.77
CA THR A 456 -0.25 50.51 17.18
C THR A 456 -0.06 49.25 16.35
N GLU A 457 0.09 48.14 17.07
CA GLU A 457 0.43 46.83 16.54
C GLU A 457 -0.66 46.32 15.58
N PHE A 458 -0.38 46.29 14.28
CA PHE A 458 -1.28 45.61 13.34
C PHE A 458 -1.12 44.11 13.51
N ASN A 459 -2.08 43.46 14.16
CA ASN A 459 -2.07 42.00 14.32
C ASN A 459 -2.84 41.36 13.16
N ASN A 460 -2.14 40.66 12.27
CA ASN A 460 -2.79 40.01 11.14
C ASN A 460 -3.68 38.81 11.55
N GLY A 461 -3.51 38.28 12.77
CA GLY A 461 -4.42 37.30 13.36
C GLY A 461 -5.86 37.80 13.52
N ASN A 462 -6.08 39.12 13.43
CA ASN A 462 -7.41 39.72 13.42
C ASN A 462 -8.04 39.78 12.01
N VAL A 463 -7.28 39.50 10.94
CA VAL A 463 -7.82 39.37 9.59
C VAL A 463 -8.37 37.95 9.42
N LYS A 464 -9.70 37.86 9.31
CA LYS A 464 -10.42 36.62 9.07
C LYS A 464 -10.79 36.52 7.60
N LEU A 465 -10.49 35.38 6.99
CA LEU A 465 -10.78 35.09 5.60
C LEU A 465 -11.96 34.14 5.52
N SER A 466 -12.85 34.35 4.54
CA SER A 466 -13.94 33.42 4.26
C SER A 466 -14.09 33.22 2.75
N TRP A 467 -14.37 32.00 2.30
CA TRP A 467 -14.62 31.66 0.90
C TRP A 467 -15.39 30.35 0.77
N ASN A 468 -15.77 29.99 -0.46
CA ASN A 468 -16.38 28.69 -0.78
C ASN A 468 -15.72 28.08 -2.02
N ASP A 469 -15.19 26.87 -1.87
CA ASP A 469 -14.58 26.04 -2.93
C ASP A 469 -15.36 24.72 -3.11
N ASP A 470 -16.69 24.82 -3.09
CA ASP A 470 -17.65 23.72 -2.90
C ASP A 470 -17.69 23.17 -1.46
N THR A 471 -16.78 23.63 -0.60
CA THR A 471 -16.89 23.55 0.86
C THR A 471 -16.86 24.97 1.46
N PRO A 472 -17.76 25.32 2.39
CA PRO A 472 -17.70 26.61 3.09
C PRO A 472 -16.51 26.69 4.04
N HIS A 473 -15.68 27.74 3.88
CA HIS A 473 -14.60 28.08 4.80
C HIS A 473 -14.92 29.42 5.45
N GLU A 474 -15.23 29.42 6.75
CA GLU A 474 -15.58 30.63 7.49
C GLU A 474 -14.50 31.03 8.48
N SER A 475 -14.23 32.33 8.60
CA SER A 475 -13.36 32.92 9.62
C SER A 475 -11.96 32.28 9.76
N GLN A 476 -11.37 31.86 8.64
CA GLN A 476 -10.04 31.28 8.60
C GLN A 476 -9.00 32.32 8.96
N VAL A 477 -8.04 31.93 9.81
CA VAL A 477 -6.90 32.77 10.20
C VAL A 477 -5.69 32.30 9.43
N LEU A 478 -5.01 33.24 8.77
CA LEU A 478 -3.81 32.94 7.99
C LEU A 478 -2.58 33.53 8.66
N THR A 479 -1.55 32.70 8.82
CA THR A 479 -0.25 33.13 9.34
C THR A 479 0.52 33.83 8.23
N LEU A 480 1.02 35.03 8.49
CA LEU A 480 1.88 35.72 7.53
C LEU A 480 3.25 35.03 7.44
N PRO A 481 3.92 35.08 6.28
CA PRO A 481 5.29 34.60 6.16
C PRO A 481 6.21 35.31 7.17
N VAL A 482 7.08 34.55 7.85
CA VAL A 482 8.11 35.11 8.73
C VAL A 482 9.05 35.99 7.92
N GLY A 483 9.27 37.20 8.41
CA GLY A 483 10.12 38.17 7.77
C GLY A 483 11.59 37.78 7.70
N THR A 484 12.25 38.13 6.60
CA THR A 484 13.73 38.13 6.54
C THR A 484 14.25 39.46 7.11
N ALA A 485 15.24 39.43 7.99
CA ALA A 485 15.85 40.63 8.57
C ALA A 485 16.35 41.59 7.49
N GLY A 486 16.08 42.89 7.61
CA GLY A 486 16.48 43.90 6.63
C GLY A 486 15.65 43.94 5.35
N LEU A 487 14.48 43.30 5.29
CA LEU A 487 13.55 43.37 4.15
C LEU A 487 12.06 43.48 4.56
N GLY A 488 11.75 44.12 5.69
CA GLY A 488 10.33 44.32 6.07
C GLY A 488 9.68 43.05 6.58
N GLY A 489 10.09 42.59 7.76
CA GLY A 489 9.66 41.31 8.30
C GLY A 489 8.81 41.40 9.56
N TYR A 490 7.81 40.53 9.76
CA TYR A 490 7.05 40.42 11.03
C TYR A 490 7.73 39.60 12.10
N ASN A 491 7.37 39.82 13.37
CA ASN A 491 7.78 38.94 14.46
C ASN A 491 6.97 37.61 14.46
N THR A 492 7.37 36.67 15.32
CA THR A 492 6.71 35.36 15.50
C THR A 492 5.26 35.43 15.99
N ALA A 493 4.74 36.62 16.31
CA ALA A 493 3.38 36.85 16.82
C ALA A 493 2.45 37.51 15.78
N ASN A 494 2.82 37.57 14.50
CA ASN A 494 2.06 38.23 13.42
C ASN A 494 1.78 39.72 13.66
N VAL A 495 2.69 40.42 14.34
CA VAL A 495 2.56 41.84 14.66
C VAL A 495 3.46 42.69 13.77
N ILE A 496 2.89 43.76 13.22
CA ILE A 496 3.61 44.82 12.51
C ILE A 496 3.90 45.96 13.48
N TYR A 497 5.19 46.18 13.78
CA TYR A 497 5.62 47.34 14.56
C TYR A 497 5.82 48.55 13.67
N ASN A 498 5.41 49.72 14.16
CA ASN A 498 5.65 51.01 13.54
C ASN A 498 6.29 51.98 14.52
N ALA A 499 7.05 52.95 14.00
CA ALA A 499 7.69 53.97 14.82
C ALA A 499 7.93 55.27 14.05
N VAL A 500 7.84 56.40 14.75
CA VAL A 500 8.20 57.70 14.19
C VAL A 500 9.68 57.98 14.41
N TYR A 501 10.33 58.63 13.45
CA TYR A 501 11.68 59.17 13.62
C TYR A 501 11.73 60.67 13.28
N LEU A 502 12.68 61.34 13.90
CA LEU A 502 13.03 62.74 13.72
C LEU A 502 14.38 62.84 12.99
N ASP A 503 14.66 63.99 12.38
CA ASP A 503 15.91 64.24 11.68
C ASP A 503 16.98 64.86 12.57
N MET A 504 18.22 64.59 12.19
CA MET A 504 19.41 65.21 12.76
C MET A 504 20.42 65.49 11.64
N PHE A 505 21.11 66.62 11.70
CA PHE A 505 22.13 66.98 10.71
C PHE A 505 23.27 67.79 11.33
N VAL A 506 24.41 67.82 10.64
CA VAL A 506 25.53 68.71 10.99
C VAL A 506 25.37 70.00 10.20
N SER A 507 25.46 71.15 10.87
CA SER A 507 25.33 72.47 10.22
C SER A 507 26.22 72.59 8.98
N SER A 508 25.78 73.36 7.99
CA SER A 508 26.55 73.63 6.77
C SER A 508 27.81 74.46 7.04
N ALA A 509 27.76 75.33 8.04
CA ALA A 509 28.84 76.23 8.42
C ALA A 509 29.46 75.83 9.77
N ALA A 510 30.75 76.08 9.90
CA ALA A 510 31.48 75.93 11.13
C ALA A 510 31.58 77.28 11.87
N HIS A 511 31.53 77.25 13.20
CA HIS A 511 31.51 78.38 14.11
C HIS A 511 32.67 78.30 15.14
N ASN A 512 33.12 79.46 15.62
CA ASN A 512 34.00 79.49 16.80
C ASN A 512 33.17 79.20 18.07
N GLY A 513 33.84 79.04 19.20
CA GLY A 513 33.19 78.78 20.49
C GLY A 513 32.38 79.96 21.07
N GLN A 514 32.28 81.09 20.37
CA GLN A 514 31.56 82.28 20.84
C GLN A 514 30.19 82.36 20.16
N PHE A 515 29.21 81.68 20.73
CA PHE A 515 27.81 81.77 20.30
C PHE A 515 27.05 82.90 21.01
N SER A 516 27.44 83.25 22.24
CA SER A 516 26.89 84.39 22.95
C SER A 516 27.44 85.70 22.38
N THR A 517 26.56 86.69 22.19
CA THR A 517 26.95 88.04 21.75
C THR A 517 27.36 88.95 22.92
N VAL A 518 27.24 88.46 24.16
CA VAL A 518 27.49 89.20 25.39
C VAL A 518 28.46 88.41 26.27
N ALA A 519 29.53 89.04 26.76
CA ALA A 519 30.45 88.37 27.69
C ALA A 519 29.69 87.93 28.96
N GLY A 520 29.67 86.62 29.25
CA GLY A 520 28.90 86.04 30.36
C GLY A 520 27.37 85.95 30.13
N GLY A 521 26.88 86.09 28.89
CA GLY A 521 25.47 86.00 28.55
C GLY A 521 24.90 84.58 28.54
N ASN A 522 23.58 84.46 28.74
CA ASN A 522 22.81 83.20 28.71
C ASN A 522 22.11 82.97 27.34
N ASP A 523 22.46 83.73 26.30
CA ASP A 523 21.83 83.70 24.96
C ASP A 523 22.49 82.71 23.97
N ALA A 524 23.60 82.08 24.36
CA ALA A 524 24.36 81.18 23.48
C ALA A 524 23.51 80.05 22.88
N ILE A 525 22.64 79.41 23.67
CA ILE A 525 21.75 78.34 23.21
C ILE A 525 20.75 78.86 22.17
N ALA A 526 20.14 80.02 22.44
CA ALA A 526 19.17 80.61 21.54
C ALA A 526 19.82 81.01 20.20
N ASN A 527 21.04 81.54 20.24
CA ASN A 527 21.79 81.86 19.02
C ASN A 527 22.19 80.59 18.26
N ALA A 528 22.62 79.53 18.94
CA ALA A 528 22.92 78.24 18.31
C ALA A 528 21.67 77.59 17.68
N ASP A 529 20.49 77.75 18.29
CA ASP A 529 19.22 77.32 17.72
C ASP A 529 18.83 78.09 16.47
N ILE A 530 19.01 79.41 16.48
CA ILE A 530 18.76 80.25 15.31
C ILE A 530 19.64 79.80 14.15
N LEU A 531 20.91 79.48 14.43
CA LEU A 531 21.83 78.91 13.44
C LEU A 531 21.32 77.57 12.89
N CYS A 532 20.89 76.64 13.74
CA CYS A 532 20.33 75.37 13.29
C CYS A 532 19.01 75.51 12.52
N THR A 533 18.13 76.41 12.96
CA THR A 533 16.82 76.65 12.32
C THR A 533 16.99 77.30 10.95
N GLY A 534 17.95 78.22 10.81
CA GLY A 534 18.23 78.95 9.57
C GLY A 534 19.35 78.34 8.70
N ASP A 535 19.87 77.17 9.05
CA ASP A 535 20.95 76.53 8.29
C ASP A 535 20.48 76.05 6.91
N ALA A 536 21.35 76.13 5.90
CA ALA A 536 21.04 75.70 4.54
C ALA A 536 20.72 74.19 4.41
N GLN A 537 21.15 73.36 5.39
CA GLN A 537 20.79 71.95 5.45
C GLN A 537 19.34 71.74 5.91
N ASN A 538 18.69 72.70 6.57
CA ASN A 538 17.29 72.61 6.94
C ASN A 538 16.39 72.78 5.70
N THR A 539 16.14 71.68 4.99
CA THR A 539 15.35 71.67 3.75
C THR A 539 13.86 71.36 3.97
N LEU A 540 13.42 71.11 5.20
CA LEU A 540 12.06 70.69 5.51
C LEU A 540 11.21 71.87 6.00
N VAL A 541 10.04 72.06 5.39
CA VAL A 541 9.11 73.14 5.74
C VAL A 541 8.26 72.72 6.95
N GLY A 542 8.13 73.61 7.94
CA GLY A 542 7.25 73.40 9.10
C GLY A 542 7.88 72.56 10.22
N THR A 543 9.18 72.29 10.15
CA THR A 543 9.96 71.63 11.20
C THR A 543 10.82 72.68 11.93
N SER A 544 11.15 72.41 13.20
CA SER A 544 12.06 73.27 13.97
C SER A 544 13.27 72.47 14.41
N TYR A 545 14.45 73.09 14.40
CA TYR A 545 15.71 72.43 14.76
C TYR A 545 16.41 73.18 15.87
N LYS A 546 17.05 72.43 16.75
CA LYS A 546 17.74 72.97 17.90
C LYS A 546 19.13 72.36 18.03
N ALA A 547 20.10 73.17 18.45
CA ALA A 547 21.48 72.73 18.55
C ALA A 547 21.68 71.77 19.72
N LEU A 548 22.31 70.62 19.53
CA LEU A 548 22.77 69.78 20.63
C LEU A 548 24.00 70.42 21.28
N LEU A 549 23.75 71.41 22.13
CA LEU A 549 24.74 72.26 22.79
C LEU A 549 24.37 72.46 24.26
N VAL A 550 25.35 72.30 25.16
CA VAL A 550 25.18 72.43 26.61
C VAL A 550 25.72 73.78 27.08
N ALA A 551 24.89 74.61 27.72
CA ALA A 551 25.27 75.89 28.31
C ALA A 551 24.57 76.10 29.67
N GLU A 552 25.20 76.86 30.56
CA GLU A 552 24.67 77.28 31.86
C GLU A 552 23.84 78.58 31.73
N SER A 553 22.84 78.74 32.60
CA SER A 553 22.21 80.04 32.87
C SER A 553 22.32 80.37 34.36
N SER A 554 22.75 81.57 34.69
CA SER A 554 22.76 82.11 36.07
C SER A 554 21.37 82.18 36.73
N THR A 555 20.30 82.09 35.93
CA THR A 555 18.90 81.91 36.37
C THR A 555 18.21 80.95 35.40
N PRO A 556 18.17 79.64 35.69
CA PRO A 556 17.70 78.66 34.72
C PRO A 556 16.18 78.78 34.51
N THR A 557 15.79 79.05 33.27
CA THR A 557 14.44 78.84 32.77
C THR A 557 14.51 77.71 31.74
N LEU A 558 13.39 77.01 31.47
CA LEU A 558 13.36 75.96 30.43
C LEU A 558 13.88 76.44 29.05
N ALA A 559 13.76 77.74 28.76
CA ALA A 559 14.20 78.34 27.50
C ALA A 559 15.73 78.59 27.44
N ASN A 560 16.37 78.86 28.57
CA ASN A 560 17.76 79.33 28.64
C ASN A 560 18.74 78.28 29.17
N SER A 561 18.29 77.05 29.41
CA SER A 561 19.14 75.98 29.96
C SER A 561 18.90 74.65 29.24
N ARG A 562 20.00 73.97 28.90
CA ARG A 562 20.01 72.62 28.30
C ARG A 562 20.89 71.71 29.13
N TYR A 563 20.26 70.79 29.84
CA TYR A 563 20.93 69.81 30.68
C TYR A 563 20.83 68.44 30.04
N ALA A 564 21.87 67.61 30.10
CA ALA A 564 21.84 66.24 29.60
C ALA A 564 21.99 65.27 30.79
N CYS A 565 20.91 64.85 31.46
CA CYS A 565 21.04 63.90 32.58
C CYS A 565 21.23 62.45 32.03
N THR A 566 22.34 61.80 32.39
CA THR A 566 22.55 60.35 32.21
C THR A 566 22.98 59.70 33.55
N THR A 567 21.96 59.37 34.36
CA THR A 567 21.89 58.37 35.46
C THR A 567 22.18 58.73 36.95
N GLN A 568 21.36 58.09 37.80
CA GLN A 568 21.31 57.87 39.27
C GLN A 568 21.65 58.97 40.30
N ALA A 569 21.69 60.25 39.94
CA ALA A 569 21.77 61.35 40.93
C ALA A 569 21.02 62.63 40.50
N CYS A 570 19.84 62.51 39.90
CA CYS A 570 18.96 63.64 39.63
C CYS A 570 17.85 63.65 40.73
N THR A 571 17.69 64.75 41.46
CA THR A 571 16.55 64.94 42.38
C THR A 571 15.24 65.09 41.58
N VAL A 572 14.10 64.77 42.21
CA VAL A 572 12.77 64.91 41.60
C VAL A 572 12.59 66.34 41.06
N GLY A 573 12.51 66.50 39.74
CA GLY A 573 12.29 67.80 39.07
C GLY A 573 13.20 68.10 37.88
N GLU A 574 14.26 67.32 37.63
CA GLU A 574 15.18 67.53 36.49
C GLU A 574 14.90 66.52 35.36
N SER A 575 14.86 66.99 34.11
CA SER A 575 14.57 66.18 32.91
C SER A 575 15.61 66.37 31.80
N TYR A 576 15.52 65.55 30.76
CA TYR A 576 16.37 65.45 29.56
C TYR A 576 16.91 66.77 28.99
N ASN A 577 17.91 66.65 28.11
CA ASN A 577 18.13 67.73 27.16
C ASN A 577 16.86 67.76 26.32
N TRP A 578 16.03 68.76 26.51
CA TRP A 578 14.73 68.87 25.85
C TRP A 578 14.86 68.86 24.31
N VAL A 579 16.08 69.04 23.78
CA VAL A 579 16.44 68.84 22.37
C VAL A 579 16.33 67.38 21.92
N LEU A 580 16.54 66.39 22.78
CA LEU A 580 16.39 64.97 22.52
C LEU A 580 15.28 64.39 23.41
N GLN A 581 14.23 63.85 22.81
CA GLN A 581 13.15 63.24 23.57
C GLN A 581 13.43 61.75 23.79
N SER A 582 12.85 61.17 24.85
CA SER A 582 13.04 59.75 25.19
C SER A 582 12.31 58.83 24.23
N ASN A 583 12.91 57.66 23.96
CA ASN A 583 12.33 56.60 23.13
C ASN A 583 12.01 57.04 21.68
N LEU A 584 12.61 58.12 21.20
CA LEU A 584 12.53 58.53 19.81
C LEU A 584 13.73 58.06 19.03
N ARG A 585 13.49 57.82 17.75
CA ARG A 585 14.53 57.48 16.78
C ARG A 585 14.94 58.72 16.02
N TYR A 586 16.22 58.84 15.74
CA TYR A 586 16.77 59.92 14.93
C TYR A 586 17.41 59.36 13.67
N SER A 587 17.19 60.01 12.53
CA SER A 587 17.81 59.71 11.24
C SER A 587 18.62 60.89 10.71
N SER A 588 19.57 60.62 9.82
CA SER A 588 20.34 61.67 9.16
C SER A 588 19.47 62.36 8.12
N LEU A 589 19.32 63.69 8.21
CA LEU A 589 18.62 64.49 7.20
C LEU A 589 19.28 64.38 5.81
N THR A 590 20.59 64.14 5.78
CA THR A 590 21.37 64.00 4.53
C THR A 590 21.34 62.59 3.96
N ASN A 591 20.86 61.60 4.72
CA ASN A 591 20.76 60.20 4.31
C ASN A 591 19.61 59.50 5.05
N TYR A 592 18.38 59.77 4.60
CA TYR A 592 17.11 59.33 5.21
C TYR A 592 17.00 57.80 5.42
N ASN A 593 17.81 57.00 4.75
CA ASN A 593 17.77 55.54 4.81
C ASN A 593 18.53 54.94 6.00
N GLN A 594 19.03 55.78 6.93
CA GLN A 594 19.85 55.28 8.03
C GLN A 594 19.44 55.88 9.37
N ILE A 595 18.91 55.03 10.26
CA ILE A 595 18.70 55.39 11.67
C ILE A 595 20.06 55.51 12.36
N ILE A 596 20.27 56.67 12.99
CA ILE A 596 21.44 57.01 13.79
C ILE A 596 21.42 56.21 15.09
N GLY A 597 20.25 56.18 15.74
CA GLY A 597 19.99 55.42 16.96
C GLY A 597 18.67 55.80 17.60
N MET A 598 18.33 55.08 18.66
CA MET A 598 17.17 55.35 19.52
C MET A 598 17.67 55.90 20.86
N THR A 599 17.13 57.04 21.28
CA THR A 599 17.35 57.56 22.63
C THR A 599 16.64 56.66 23.64
N ASN A 600 17.22 56.50 24.83
CA ASN A 600 16.54 55.78 25.92
C ASN A 600 16.68 56.55 27.24
N ALA A 601 16.00 56.06 28.28
CA ALA A 601 16.00 56.70 29.60
C ALA A 601 17.38 56.72 30.29
N SER A 602 18.40 56.04 29.74
CA SER A 602 19.70 55.84 30.38
C SER A 602 20.89 56.42 29.59
N SER A 603 20.72 56.76 28.30
CA SER A 603 21.79 57.21 27.41
C SER A 603 21.24 58.02 26.23
N ILE A 604 21.98 59.05 25.79
CA ILE A 604 21.69 59.83 24.57
C ILE A 604 21.61 58.86 23.36
N PHE A 605 22.60 57.97 23.23
CA PHE A 605 22.55 56.83 22.32
C PHE A 605 23.31 55.63 22.94
N PRO A 606 22.76 54.39 22.89
CA PRO A 606 23.46 53.20 23.38
C PRO A 606 24.66 52.82 22.49
N SER A 607 25.53 51.92 22.97
CA SER A 607 26.82 51.54 22.33
C SER A 607 26.74 50.97 20.90
N GLY A 608 25.55 50.72 20.37
CA GLY A 608 25.30 50.25 19.00
C GLY A 608 24.87 51.33 18.00
N ALA A 609 24.79 52.60 18.40
CA ALA A 609 24.43 53.70 17.50
C ALA A 609 25.59 54.06 16.55
N ASP A 610 25.31 54.06 15.24
CA ASP A 610 26.28 54.35 14.19
C ASP A 610 26.12 55.79 13.71
N ILE A 611 26.48 56.72 14.59
CA ILE A 611 26.40 58.16 14.35
C ILE A 611 27.33 58.66 13.24
N ASN A 612 28.35 57.89 12.84
CA ASN A 612 29.19 58.21 11.68
C ASN A 612 28.35 58.48 10.41
N LYS A 613 27.14 57.92 10.36
CA LYS A 613 26.17 58.06 9.27
C LYS A 613 25.62 59.48 9.07
N ILE A 614 25.72 60.36 10.07
CA ILE A 614 25.38 61.80 9.93
C ILE A 614 26.56 62.58 9.33
N PHE A 615 27.79 62.09 9.54
CA PHE A 615 28.99 62.80 9.16
C PHE A 615 29.38 62.44 7.74
N VAL A 616 29.10 63.35 6.82
CA VAL A 616 29.55 63.26 5.43
C VAL A 616 31.08 63.32 5.32
N ASP A 617 31.75 63.89 6.33
CA ASP A 617 33.20 64.00 6.44
C ASP A 617 33.67 63.66 7.87
N SER A 618 34.51 62.62 7.95
CA SER A 618 35.05 62.01 9.16
C SER A 618 36.07 62.91 9.90
N ALA A 619 36.48 64.02 9.28
CA ALA A 619 37.36 65.03 9.85
C ALA A 619 36.63 66.20 10.55
N LYS A 620 35.30 66.31 10.43
CA LYS A 620 34.54 67.41 11.06
C LYS A 620 34.39 67.21 12.57
N TYR A 621 34.63 68.29 13.31
CA TYR A 621 34.37 68.41 14.75
C TYR A 621 33.07 69.17 14.99
N ILE A 622 32.33 68.79 16.05
CA ILE A 622 31.07 69.43 16.44
C ILE A 622 31.14 69.96 17.87
N TRP A 623 30.65 71.17 18.09
CA TRP A 623 30.49 71.72 19.43
C TRP A 623 29.32 71.05 20.14
N THR A 624 29.56 70.55 21.36
CA THR A 624 28.51 69.95 22.20
C THR A 624 28.59 70.43 23.65
N GLY A 625 29.81 70.59 24.20
CA GLY A 625 30.00 70.89 25.62
C GLY A 625 29.79 69.70 26.56
N LEU A 626 29.65 68.48 26.01
CA LEU A 626 29.48 67.24 26.78
C LEU A 626 30.85 66.71 27.25
N ALA A 627 30.94 66.22 28.49
CA ALA A 627 32.18 65.63 29.03
C ALA A 627 32.30 64.13 28.70
N THR A 628 33.51 63.66 28.38
CA THR A 628 33.81 62.23 28.19
C THR A 628 33.58 61.45 29.50
N ILE A 629 32.77 60.40 29.46
CA ILE A 629 32.52 59.53 30.62
C ILE A 629 33.66 58.52 30.71
N ASP A 630 34.63 58.73 31.60
CA ASP A 630 35.58 57.67 31.97
C ASP A 630 35.06 56.95 33.22
N ALA A 631 34.82 55.65 33.11
CA ALA A 631 33.95 54.88 34.01
C ALA A 631 34.51 54.59 35.41
N THR A 632 35.47 55.38 35.93
CA THR A 632 36.26 54.98 37.11
C THR A 632 36.38 55.99 38.27
N SER A 633 35.77 57.19 38.23
CA SER A 633 35.83 58.13 39.37
C SER A 633 34.45 58.41 40.00
N GLN A 634 34.04 57.56 40.93
CA GLN A 634 32.86 57.76 41.82
C GLN A 634 33.15 58.63 43.06
N ALA A 635 34.07 59.58 42.99
CA ALA A 635 34.37 60.45 44.12
C ALA A 635 34.11 61.91 43.74
N GLN A 636 33.22 62.55 44.51
CA GLN A 636 32.81 63.95 44.49
C GLN A 636 31.55 64.25 43.65
N GLY A 637 30.41 64.35 44.34
CA GLY A 637 29.12 64.65 43.74
C GLY A 637 29.02 66.11 43.30
N TYR A 638 29.35 66.40 42.05
CA TYR A 638 28.94 67.58 41.27
C TYR A 638 29.01 67.20 39.77
N TYR A 639 28.09 67.74 38.94
CA TYR A 639 27.77 67.38 37.54
C TYR A 639 28.91 66.82 36.67
N ASN A 640 29.09 65.48 36.67
CA ASN A 640 30.24 64.82 36.03
C ASN A 640 30.17 64.72 34.47
N TRP A 641 29.12 65.28 33.87
CA TRP A 641 28.83 65.23 32.42
C TRP A 641 28.87 66.60 31.74
N MET A 642 28.96 67.69 32.51
CA MET A 642 29.30 69.02 32.01
C MET A 642 30.78 69.29 32.26
N THR A 643 31.33 70.16 31.42
CA THR A 643 32.66 70.67 31.66
C THR A 643 32.68 71.72 32.78
N THR A 644 33.67 71.66 33.67
CA THR A 644 33.83 72.57 34.82
C THR A 644 34.00 74.04 34.40
N TYR A 645 33.33 74.96 35.11
CA TYR A 645 33.36 76.42 34.90
C TYR A 645 34.03 77.16 36.09
N PRO A 646 34.84 78.23 35.90
CA PRO A 646 35.61 78.87 36.98
C PRO A 646 34.83 79.80 37.91
N GLY A 647 33.53 79.98 37.71
CA GLY A 647 32.65 80.63 38.69
C GLY A 647 32.39 79.78 39.93
N PHE A 648 32.83 78.52 39.94
CA PHE A 648 32.89 77.68 41.12
C PHE A 648 34.15 78.01 41.94
N THR A 649 33.98 78.48 43.17
CA THR A 649 35.08 78.55 44.14
C THR A 649 35.57 77.14 44.44
N ASP A 650 36.73 76.80 43.87
CA ASP A 650 37.42 75.52 44.04
C ASP A 650 37.66 75.18 45.53
N GLY A 651 37.23 73.99 45.93
CA GLY A 651 37.99 73.21 46.92
C GLY A 651 39.37 72.84 46.34
N PRO A 652 40.33 72.39 47.16
CA PRO A 652 41.76 72.52 46.89
C PRO A 652 42.20 71.94 45.53
N GLN A 653 42.79 72.84 44.73
CA GLN A 653 43.66 72.63 43.56
C GLN A 653 44.01 71.18 43.25
N ILE A 654 43.45 70.66 42.17
CA ILE A 654 43.88 69.39 41.55
C ILE A 654 45.21 69.61 40.81
N SER A 655 46.19 68.76 41.12
CA SER A 655 47.52 68.69 40.49
C SER A 655 47.43 68.48 38.97
N PRO A 656 48.34 69.05 38.15
CA PRO A 656 48.26 69.02 36.69
C PRO A 656 48.73 67.68 36.14
N ILE A 657 47.86 66.66 36.13
CA ILE A 657 48.20 65.36 35.54
C ILE A 657 47.00 64.75 34.82
N THR A 658 46.63 65.32 33.67
CA THR A 658 46.23 64.68 32.38
C THR A 658 45.53 65.73 31.49
N PRO A 659 45.66 65.70 30.15
CA PRO A 659 45.19 66.77 29.25
C PRO A 659 43.66 66.83 29.07
N THR A 660 42.87 66.15 29.90
CA THR A 660 41.41 66.08 29.77
C THR A 660 40.74 67.28 30.43
N THR A 661 41.22 68.47 30.05
CA THR A 661 40.73 69.77 30.50
C THR A 661 39.31 69.99 29.98
N ARG A 662 38.36 70.06 30.90
CA ARG A 662 36.92 70.16 30.67
C ARG A 662 36.55 71.65 30.49
N GLY A 663 36.07 72.08 29.31
CA GLY A 663 35.49 73.44 29.12
C GLY A 663 34.34 73.53 28.09
N ASN A 664 33.53 74.60 28.14
CA ASN A 664 32.48 74.93 27.17
C ASN A 664 32.67 76.34 26.58
N CYS A 665 33.92 76.77 26.39
CA CYS A 665 34.25 78.10 25.86
C CYS A 665 33.70 79.26 26.68
N ASN A 666 33.87 79.17 28.01
CA ASN A 666 33.36 80.16 28.96
C ASN A 666 31.85 80.37 28.77
N ASN A 667 31.06 79.30 28.85
CA ASN A 667 29.64 79.31 28.52
C ASN A 667 29.34 79.80 27.10
N TRP A 668 30.20 79.42 26.16
CA TRP A 668 30.14 79.82 24.76
C TRP A 668 30.21 81.33 24.52
N THR A 669 30.91 82.07 25.39
CA THR A 669 31.11 83.52 25.27
C THR A 669 32.53 83.87 24.80
N SER A 670 33.43 82.87 24.70
CA SER A 670 34.84 83.03 24.38
C SER A 670 35.16 82.55 22.96
N ASN A 671 35.94 83.33 22.22
CA ASN A 671 36.60 82.94 20.97
C ASN A 671 38.13 82.98 21.10
N THR A 672 38.64 82.87 22.33
CA THR A 672 40.07 82.97 22.60
C THR A 672 40.80 81.73 22.06
N ALA A 673 41.99 81.93 21.50
CA ALA A 673 42.84 80.82 21.05
C ALA A 673 43.35 80.04 22.27
N TYR A 674 43.43 78.71 22.14
CA TYR A 674 43.92 77.83 23.20
C TYR A 674 45.43 77.72 23.17
N ASP A 675 46.08 78.01 24.30
CA ASP A 675 47.52 77.82 24.47
C ASP A 675 47.79 76.45 25.11
N ASN A 676 48.39 75.54 24.34
CA ASN A 676 48.80 74.22 24.82
C ASN A 676 49.88 74.27 25.92
N LEU A 677 50.58 75.41 26.06
CA LEU A 677 51.61 75.62 27.08
C LEU A 677 51.02 76.19 28.38
N HIS A 678 49.86 76.85 28.32
CA HIS A 678 49.12 77.40 29.47
C HIS A 678 47.62 77.12 29.29
N PRO A 679 47.13 75.94 29.71
CA PRO A 679 45.74 75.57 29.51
C PRO A 679 44.80 76.49 30.31
N ASP A 680 44.23 77.50 29.66
CA ASP A 680 43.11 78.27 30.18
C ASP A 680 41.81 77.53 29.90
N PHE A 681 41.13 77.11 30.97
CA PHE A 681 39.84 76.41 30.91
C PHE A 681 38.74 77.24 30.25
N LEU A 682 38.87 78.57 30.23
CA LEU A 682 37.94 79.50 29.56
C LEU A 682 38.14 79.59 28.04
N ALA A 683 39.28 79.13 27.55
CA ALA A 683 39.65 79.11 26.13
C ALA A 683 39.49 77.72 25.49
N ALA A 684 38.92 76.75 26.21
CA ALA A 684 38.65 75.39 25.72
C ALA A 684 37.15 75.06 25.72
N GLY A 685 36.72 74.33 24.70
CA GLY A 685 35.37 73.79 24.52
C GLY A 685 35.42 72.29 24.23
N ASN A 686 34.46 71.51 24.72
CA ASN A 686 34.35 70.10 24.37
C ASN A 686 33.65 69.90 23.02
N SER A 687 34.23 69.02 22.21
CA SER A 687 33.72 68.67 20.88
C SER A 687 33.58 67.17 20.68
N GLY A 688 32.66 66.79 19.79
CA GLY A 688 32.55 65.48 19.17
C GLY A 688 33.23 65.42 17.80
N ARG A 689 33.40 64.23 17.23
CA ARG A 689 34.04 64.02 15.91
C ARG A 689 33.33 62.91 15.15
N GLY A 690 33.20 63.11 13.84
CA GLY A 690 32.40 62.27 12.96
C GLY A 690 32.89 60.87 12.61
N ASN A 691 34.08 60.48 13.06
CA ASN A 691 34.65 59.16 12.79
C ASN A 691 34.65 58.24 14.03
N GLN A 692 33.91 58.62 15.06
CA GLN A 692 33.88 57.96 16.35
C GLN A 692 32.49 57.37 16.58
N SER A 693 32.41 56.24 17.28
CA SER A 693 31.15 55.55 17.55
C SER A 693 30.66 55.81 18.98
N GLY A 694 29.34 55.66 19.19
CA GLY A 694 28.74 55.77 20.52
C GLY A 694 28.90 57.17 21.13
N TYR A 695 29.11 57.24 22.44
CA TYR A 695 29.17 58.50 23.18
C TYR A 695 30.33 59.41 22.75
N ASN A 696 31.45 58.83 22.33
CA ASN A 696 32.63 59.57 21.90
C ASN A 696 32.31 60.50 20.73
N ALA A 697 31.45 60.11 19.80
CA ALA A 697 31.05 60.99 18.70
C ALA A 697 30.46 62.34 19.12
N PHE A 698 29.96 62.45 20.36
CA PHE A 698 29.42 63.66 20.94
C PHE A 698 30.38 64.32 21.94
N ALA A 699 31.36 63.61 22.47
CA ALA A 699 32.29 64.08 23.50
C ALA A 699 33.61 63.32 23.41
N LEU A 700 34.59 63.83 22.67
CA LEU A 700 35.92 63.21 22.51
C LEU A 700 37.03 63.98 23.20
N SER A 701 37.11 65.27 22.91
CA SER A 701 38.27 66.09 23.30
C SER A 701 37.89 67.54 23.44
N SER A 702 38.62 68.21 24.34
CA SER A 702 38.65 69.65 24.41
C SER A 702 39.41 70.21 23.21
N GLN A 703 38.84 71.23 22.60
CA GLN A 703 39.40 71.99 21.48
C GLN A 703 39.43 73.46 21.88
N GLY A 704 40.37 74.23 21.32
CA GLY A 704 40.37 75.66 21.56
C GLY A 704 39.12 76.33 21.01
N CYS A 705 38.59 77.31 21.74
CA CYS A 705 37.41 78.08 21.31
C CYS A 705 37.62 78.82 19.98
N ASN A 706 38.89 78.98 19.62
CA ASN A 706 39.36 79.40 18.30
C ASN A 706 40.73 78.76 18.02
N ASP A 707 40.77 77.42 17.95
CA ASP A 707 42.00 76.64 17.75
C ASP A 707 42.62 76.94 16.37
N ASN A 708 43.63 77.82 16.32
CA ASN A 708 44.36 78.19 15.11
C ASN A 708 43.47 78.65 13.92
N GLY A 709 42.29 79.21 14.20
CA GLY A 709 41.31 79.62 13.18
C GLY A 709 40.39 78.50 12.68
N ASN A 710 40.52 77.27 13.20
CA ASN A 710 39.62 76.17 12.90
C ASN A 710 38.30 76.36 13.67
N LYS A 711 37.20 76.42 12.90
CA LYS A 711 35.83 76.48 13.41
C LYS A 711 35.24 75.06 13.49
N HIS A 712 34.26 74.84 14.37
CA HIS A 712 33.56 73.55 14.49
C HIS A 712 32.06 73.70 14.22
N TYR A 713 31.43 72.61 13.80
CA TYR A 713 30.03 72.61 13.38
C TYR A 713 29.08 72.46 14.57
N LEU A 714 27.79 72.70 14.33
CA LEU A 714 26.72 72.39 15.27
C LEU A 714 26.02 71.09 14.84
N LEU A 715 25.58 70.30 15.82
CA LEU A 715 24.65 69.21 15.55
C LEU A 715 23.23 69.70 15.77
N CYS A 716 22.43 69.72 14.72
CA CYS A 716 21.07 70.26 14.72
C CYS A 716 20.06 69.12 14.78
N VAL A 717 19.17 69.16 15.76
CA VAL A 717 18.22 68.09 16.09
C VAL A 717 16.80 68.59 15.89
N GLN A 718 16.02 67.89 15.08
CA GLN A 718 14.62 68.22 14.84
C GLN A 718 13.84 68.10 16.15
N GLN A 719 12.96 69.07 16.37
CA GLN A 719 11.99 69.06 17.45
C GLN A 719 10.61 68.73 16.89
N PRO A 720 9.82 67.94 17.61
CA PRO A 720 8.40 67.86 17.32
C PRO A 720 7.72 69.20 17.63
N SER A 721 6.61 69.47 16.95
CA SER A 721 5.78 70.63 17.28
C SER A 721 5.41 70.57 18.77
N ALA A 722 5.64 71.66 19.50
CA ALA A 722 5.05 71.80 20.82
C ALA A 722 3.53 71.79 20.64
N ASP A 723 2.84 70.91 21.35
CA ASP A 723 1.37 70.93 21.46
C ASP A 723 0.85 72.30 21.92
#